data_AF-A0A2E6H951-F1
#
_entry.id   AF-A0A2E6H951-F1
#
_cell.length_a   1.000
_cell.length_b   1.000
_cell.length_c   1.000
_cell.angle_alpha   90.00
_cell.angle_beta   90.00
_cell.angle_gamma   90.00
#
_symmetry.space_group_name_H-M   'P 1'
#
loop_
_entity.id
_entity.type
_entity.pdbx_description
1 polymer ?
#
loop_
_entity_poly.entity_id
_entity_poly.type
_entity_poly.pdbx_seq_one_letter_code
_entity_poly.pdbx_strand_id
1 'polypeptide(L)'
;MKLNLIQKSDEAFAKEKLDTYYEGSLLPAEKKQYLTNLKSSHGPYMGIEGADGKPHYLMDAASQIATLGLGFNPSVFLGPAHYLESWTNENHTQVARELRASFEAFLKRKTGWKKLHTTFCNSGAEANEIALGYCYRNRKNKNAKKVLAFEGSFHGRMLVSLQATWNPSKREPFLFPNFEAVFCDYPELHDDNTNLELPTGWQELWDNATNRDFSTPKEWKKDESLSLEIEALLKVRDELLKGEIFAIIVEPMQCEGGDRYSSNRFHTALILMAKSFGVGVIHDEVQTGFHLGKEFFWHRTLDMKNADGSQLNPDYVVCAKKAQIGIVISHADEVKLSGAAEEYSMVSMIRGYFHAVALDQSQESILKLEEKSRQRLEKLIKKHSKHIARPRLMGMSFAFDLLDQEKVADFIAARFDHGLLYYPAGAKTLRFRLNTAFTDKDLDFLFERLDQIVSSVLGGNKAELVSSVETNFRAPENLYKWHEALVKARLELLFKGSVSEDPIKYASTILTSSDGIEGAELIELTRDNFSKFKDDIEAIQKEVYEPSRQTPLEVFETSVNDGLGVGLLLVKENKIEAMAISGKVGNFPKERILRRDPSFEDEKTLYMVDCTVRPGHQGKGLGRQIKSALNLVAMGKAKNKIVGRNRDRMAAAMLSINLGLGAREKFYVPEDYPDFEEYRDVFYYTNDLTWNEDELRLDNGITSPLTARELTQEYLIEQLPFLTNKVCLSNFVSLRYLDHFKELFSQLPKELQHGYSASGQSECVDKISKSMFVAEKETGRTRHKMISFKGHYFGLGSFMSRSLSKKEDGYFPVEHLDSPNKENWKEVLKQIETAANPDEILAIWLEPLPQNLLEPLPLEFLKELRTLCTQKKINLVYNETASSMYRFDASTFCAGSNNEIKPDAGFIFMGAQAAMVFANEENFLAKPLMMISTWDGDEFSFASFTKALENINADPKAYQKIRNDFSNKIHDLVNKQHATTAKLHNGVGVIEGNLPHSLSRILTPLGSGRYKLLPSYGAMKKFLENN
;
A
#
# COMPACT_ATOMS: atom_id res chain seq x y z
N MET A 1 -15.38 -21.08 17.08
CA MET A 1 -16.55 -20.34 16.54
C MET A 1 -17.00 -21.01 15.26
N LYS A 2 -18.31 -21.05 15.01
CA LYS A 2 -18.88 -21.55 13.74
C LYS A 2 -19.17 -20.36 12.83
N LEU A 3 -18.63 -20.37 11.62
CA LEU A 3 -18.83 -19.34 10.59
C LEU A 3 -19.79 -19.88 9.53
N ASN A 4 -20.79 -19.08 9.15
CA ASN A 4 -21.67 -19.41 8.03
C ASN A 4 -20.95 -19.07 6.72
N LEU A 5 -20.83 -20.04 5.81
CA LEU A 5 -20.25 -19.77 4.51
C LEU A 5 -21.26 -19.04 3.63
N ILE A 6 -20.73 -18.31 2.64
CA ILE A 6 -21.56 -17.68 1.61
C ILE A 6 -22.52 -18.65 0.92
N GLN A 7 -23.63 -18.12 0.45
CA GLN A 7 -24.71 -18.83 -0.21
C GLN A 7 -25.09 -18.11 -1.51
N LYS A 8 -25.79 -18.82 -2.41
CA LYS A 8 -26.28 -18.22 -3.67
C LYS A 8 -27.24 -17.04 -3.46
N SER A 9 -27.94 -16.99 -2.34
CA SER A 9 -28.77 -15.84 -1.97
C SER A 9 -27.95 -14.58 -1.73
N ASP A 10 -26.73 -14.70 -1.23
CA ASP A 10 -25.85 -13.56 -0.96
C ASP A 10 -25.30 -12.98 -2.27
N GLU A 11 -24.94 -13.86 -3.21
CA GLU A 11 -24.55 -13.46 -4.57
C GLU A 11 -25.70 -12.73 -5.28
N ALA A 12 -26.92 -13.27 -5.20
CA ALA A 12 -28.11 -12.63 -5.78
C ALA A 12 -28.41 -11.26 -5.13
N PHE A 13 -28.33 -11.17 -3.80
CA PHE A 13 -28.50 -9.92 -3.06
C PHE A 13 -27.45 -8.88 -3.45
N ALA A 14 -26.17 -9.25 -3.45
CA ALA A 14 -25.09 -8.37 -3.85
C ALA A 14 -25.28 -7.92 -5.30
N LYS A 15 -25.58 -8.85 -6.22
CA LYS A 15 -25.84 -8.53 -7.63
C LYS A 15 -26.97 -7.51 -7.79
N GLU A 16 -28.09 -7.69 -7.10
CA GLU A 16 -29.21 -6.72 -7.14
C GLU A 16 -28.75 -5.31 -6.74
N LYS A 17 -27.94 -5.19 -5.69
CA LYS A 17 -27.38 -3.90 -5.26
C LYS A 17 -26.42 -3.32 -6.29
N LEU A 18 -25.46 -4.14 -6.73
CA LEU A 18 -24.40 -3.75 -7.65
C LEU A 18 -24.94 -3.30 -9.01
N ASP A 19 -25.96 -3.99 -9.55
CA ASP A 19 -26.61 -3.63 -10.80
C ASP A 19 -27.10 -2.16 -10.79
N THR A 20 -27.61 -1.66 -9.66
CA THR A 20 -28.06 -0.26 -9.55
C THR A 20 -26.95 0.79 -9.66
N TYR A 21 -25.69 0.41 -9.39
CA TYR A 21 -24.52 1.30 -9.56
C TYR A 21 -23.90 1.18 -10.95
N TYR A 22 -24.16 0.08 -11.67
CA TYR A 22 -23.66 -0.16 -13.03
C TYR A 22 -24.63 0.26 -14.12
N GLU A 23 -25.89 0.51 -13.77
CA GLU A 23 -26.84 1.21 -14.63
C GLU A 23 -26.24 2.54 -15.15
N GLY A 24 -26.26 2.73 -16.48
CA GLY A 24 -25.71 3.92 -17.12
C GLY A 24 -24.19 3.94 -17.29
N SER A 25 -23.48 2.83 -17.06
CA SER A 25 -22.03 2.72 -17.28
C SER A 25 -21.21 3.73 -16.47
N LEU A 26 -21.62 3.99 -15.22
CA LEU A 26 -20.92 4.90 -14.30
C LEU A 26 -19.50 4.39 -13.98
N LEU A 27 -19.39 3.09 -13.72
CA LEU A 27 -18.17 2.36 -13.39
C LEU A 27 -18.13 1.03 -14.15
N PRO A 28 -16.95 0.50 -14.48
CA PRO A 28 -16.82 -0.89 -14.88
C PRO A 28 -17.21 -1.81 -13.71
N ALA A 29 -17.97 -2.86 -14.00
CA ALA A 29 -18.37 -3.83 -13.00
C ALA A 29 -17.17 -4.52 -12.35
N GLU A 30 -17.24 -4.73 -11.03
CA GLU A 30 -16.26 -5.57 -10.35
C GLU A 30 -16.35 -7.03 -10.82
N LYS A 31 -15.32 -7.81 -10.51
CA LYS A 31 -15.22 -9.19 -11.00
C LYS A 31 -16.02 -10.22 -10.19
N LYS A 32 -16.47 -9.87 -8.98
CA LYS A 32 -17.10 -10.81 -8.04
C LYS A 32 -18.35 -10.17 -7.42
N GLN A 33 -19.48 -10.84 -7.52
CA GLN A 33 -20.78 -10.36 -7.07
C GLN A 33 -20.96 -10.59 -5.56
N TYR A 34 -20.12 -9.97 -4.74
CA TYR A 34 -20.23 -10.01 -3.27
C TYR A 34 -19.85 -8.67 -2.66
N LEU A 35 -20.61 -8.22 -1.66
CA LEU A 35 -20.35 -7.01 -0.91
C LEU A 35 -19.54 -7.33 0.35
N THR A 36 -18.46 -6.60 0.59
CA THR A 36 -17.58 -6.86 1.75
C THR A 36 -18.16 -6.33 3.05
N ASN A 37 -17.98 -7.09 4.13
CA ASN A 37 -18.17 -6.64 5.50
C ASN A 37 -16.83 -6.72 6.25
N LEU A 38 -15.96 -5.71 6.01
CA LEU A 38 -14.58 -5.70 6.51
C LEU A 38 -14.47 -5.71 8.04
N LYS A 39 -15.44 -5.13 8.74
CA LYS A 39 -15.49 -5.16 10.21
C LYS A 39 -15.61 -6.58 10.75
N SER A 40 -16.31 -7.46 10.03
CA SER A 40 -16.52 -8.86 10.43
C SER A 40 -15.43 -9.82 9.97
N SER A 41 -14.59 -9.44 8.99
CA SER A 41 -13.50 -10.28 8.48
C SER A 41 -12.50 -10.66 9.58
N HIS A 42 -11.89 -11.84 9.52
CA HIS A 42 -10.88 -12.24 10.51
C HIS A 42 -10.09 -13.46 10.05
N GLY A 43 -8.79 -13.48 10.36
CA GLY A 43 -7.92 -14.59 10.00
C GLY A 43 -7.92 -14.81 8.48
N PRO A 44 -8.06 -16.05 7.98
CA PRO A 44 -8.16 -16.31 6.55
C PRO A 44 -9.56 -16.09 5.97
N TYR A 45 -10.54 -15.59 6.74
CA TYR A 45 -11.92 -15.43 6.29
C TYR A 45 -12.29 -13.98 6.02
N MET A 46 -12.75 -13.71 4.80
CA MET A 46 -13.34 -12.44 4.41
C MET A 46 -14.83 -12.45 4.75
N GLY A 47 -15.27 -11.43 5.49
CA GLY A 47 -16.68 -11.19 5.77
C GLY A 47 -17.39 -10.60 4.56
N ILE A 48 -18.58 -11.12 4.29
CA ILE A 48 -19.49 -10.74 3.21
C ILE A 48 -20.83 -10.34 3.82
N GLU A 49 -21.47 -9.32 3.26
CA GLU A 49 -22.85 -8.97 3.63
C GLU A 49 -23.81 -10.08 3.15
N GLY A 50 -24.43 -10.78 4.10
CA GLY A 50 -25.42 -11.80 3.82
C GLY A 50 -26.79 -11.20 3.52
N ALA A 51 -27.58 -11.91 2.70
CA ALA A 51 -28.94 -11.50 2.34
C ALA A 51 -29.90 -11.42 3.56
N ASP A 52 -29.56 -12.08 4.67
CA ASP A 52 -30.29 -12.07 5.93
C ASP A 52 -29.86 -10.94 6.88
N GLY A 53 -28.96 -10.06 6.43
CA GLY A 53 -28.39 -8.96 7.21
C GLY A 53 -27.27 -9.37 8.17
N LYS A 54 -26.82 -10.63 8.16
CA LYS A 54 -25.71 -11.12 8.97
C LYS A 54 -24.46 -11.35 8.12
N PRO A 55 -23.25 -11.34 8.72
CA PRO A 55 -22.04 -11.62 7.96
C PRO A 55 -21.96 -13.11 7.60
N HIS A 56 -21.73 -13.39 6.31
CA HIS A 56 -21.31 -14.69 5.79
C HIS A 56 -19.84 -14.65 5.38
N TYR A 57 -19.22 -15.81 5.13
CA TYR A 57 -17.76 -15.88 5.05
C TYR A 57 -17.23 -16.63 3.82
N LEU A 58 -16.14 -16.11 3.28
CA LEU A 58 -15.30 -16.71 2.25
C LEU A 58 -13.92 -16.99 2.83
N MET A 59 -13.41 -18.22 2.69
CA MET A 59 -12.00 -18.51 2.98
C MET A 59 -11.12 -17.95 1.85
N ASP A 60 -10.34 -16.92 2.17
CA ASP A 60 -9.41 -16.28 1.26
C ASP A 60 -8.06 -16.99 1.21
N ALA A 61 -7.99 -18.05 0.39
CA ALA A 61 -6.74 -18.72 0.03
C ALA A 61 -5.98 -18.00 -1.11
N ALA A 62 -6.35 -16.76 -1.42
CA ALA A 62 -5.63 -15.87 -2.33
C ALA A 62 -5.03 -14.65 -1.62
N SER A 63 -5.36 -14.41 -0.35
CA SER A 63 -4.96 -13.25 0.46
C SER A 63 -5.09 -11.94 -0.31
N GLN A 64 -6.22 -11.70 -0.97
CA GLN A 64 -6.48 -10.54 -1.83
C GLN A 64 -5.38 -10.31 -2.90
N ILE A 65 -5.04 -11.37 -3.65
CA ILE A 65 -3.95 -11.40 -4.64
C ILE A 65 -2.58 -11.20 -3.98
N ALA A 66 -2.30 -12.04 -2.98
CA ALA A 66 -1.05 -12.10 -2.23
C ALA A 66 -0.70 -10.81 -1.48
N THR A 67 -1.71 -10.09 -0.99
CA THR A 67 -1.61 -8.79 -0.35
C THR A 67 -1.71 -8.86 1.18
N LEU A 68 -2.54 -9.75 1.72
CA LEU A 68 -2.79 -9.85 3.16
C LEU A 68 -2.00 -10.99 3.80
N GLY A 69 -0.68 -10.86 3.92
CA GLY A 69 0.19 -11.89 4.50
C GLY A 69 -0.13 -12.28 5.97
N LEU A 70 -0.86 -11.46 6.72
CA LEU A 70 -1.30 -11.76 8.10
C LEU A 70 -2.80 -12.10 8.19
N GLY A 71 -3.52 -12.16 7.07
CA GLY A 71 -4.97 -12.30 7.04
C GLY A 71 -5.72 -11.00 7.33
N PHE A 72 -7.01 -11.12 7.63
CA PHE A 72 -7.91 -10.01 7.97
C PHE A 72 -7.91 -9.69 9.48
N ASN A 73 -8.08 -8.41 9.79
CA ASN A 73 -8.06 -7.87 11.15
C ASN A 73 -6.90 -8.37 12.05
N PRO A 74 -5.65 -8.46 11.54
CA PRO A 74 -4.51 -8.72 12.41
C PRO A 74 -4.32 -7.50 13.31
N SER A 75 -4.07 -7.70 14.61
CA SER A 75 -4.04 -6.58 15.57
C SER A 75 -3.02 -5.50 15.22
N VAL A 76 -1.95 -5.86 14.52
CA VAL A 76 -0.92 -4.91 14.04
C VAL A 76 -1.48 -3.87 13.07
N PHE A 77 -2.53 -4.17 12.31
CA PHE A 77 -3.13 -3.24 11.34
C PHE A 77 -4.07 -2.21 11.97
N LEU A 78 -4.34 -2.29 13.27
CA LEU A 78 -4.96 -1.19 14.02
C LEU A 78 -3.91 -0.17 14.49
N GLY A 79 -2.64 -0.53 14.40
CA GLY A 79 -1.51 0.34 14.68
C GLY A 79 -1.50 1.68 13.95
N PRO A 80 -1.77 1.73 12.62
CA PRO A 80 -1.82 2.99 11.87
C PRO A 80 -2.87 3.98 12.42
N ALA A 81 -3.94 3.52 13.05
CA ALA A 81 -4.98 4.38 13.61
C ALA A 81 -4.48 5.27 14.76
N HIS A 82 -3.34 4.93 15.37
CA HIS A 82 -2.74 5.70 16.47
C HIS A 82 -1.84 6.84 16.01
N TYR A 83 -1.74 7.09 14.70
CA TYR A 83 -0.98 8.19 14.12
C TYR A 83 -1.93 9.22 13.52
N LEU A 84 -1.79 10.49 13.90
CA LEU A 84 -2.60 11.58 13.34
C LEU A 84 -2.39 11.69 11.82
N GLU A 85 -1.15 11.46 11.38
CA GLU A 85 -0.73 11.46 9.98
C GLU A 85 -1.44 10.42 9.12
N SER A 86 -1.95 9.33 9.70
CA SER A 86 -2.81 8.39 8.96
C SER A 86 -4.15 9.03 8.57
N TRP A 87 -4.68 9.92 9.41
CA TRP A 87 -5.98 10.56 9.24
C TRP A 87 -5.91 11.84 8.41
N THR A 88 -4.81 12.58 8.51
CA THR A 88 -4.58 13.84 7.76
C THR A 88 -3.79 13.62 6.47
N ASN A 89 -3.14 12.45 6.32
CA ASN A 89 -2.19 12.14 5.24
C ASN A 89 -0.99 13.12 5.17
N GLU A 90 -0.61 13.71 6.31
CA GLU A 90 0.56 14.61 6.40
C GLU A 90 1.86 13.81 6.45
N ASN A 91 2.78 14.08 5.52
CA ASN A 91 4.02 13.30 5.37
C ASN A 91 5.29 14.10 5.73
N HIS A 92 5.15 15.37 6.13
CA HIS A 92 6.27 16.23 6.51
C HIS A 92 6.51 16.34 8.03
N THR A 93 5.62 15.76 8.86
CA THR A 93 5.79 15.82 10.32
C THR A 93 7.06 15.11 10.78
N GLN A 94 7.50 15.40 12.00
CA GLN A 94 8.62 14.67 12.60
C GLN A 94 8.29 13.18 12.76
N VAL A 95 7.05 12.83 13.12
CA VAL A 95 6.62 11.44 13.30
C VAL A 95 6.58 10.70 11.96
N ALA A 96 6.12 11.33 10.89
CA ALA A 96 6.17 10.77 9.53
C ALA A 96 7.63 10.45 9.10
N ARG A 97 8.56 11.39 9.34
CA ARG A 97 10.00 11.16 9.07
C ARG A 97 10.58 10.02 9.89
N GLU A 98 10.21 9.91 11.16
CA GLU A 98 10.66 8.82 12.03
C GLU A 98 10.11 7.46 11.56
N LEU A 99 8.83 7.39 11.20
CA LEU A 99 8.21 6.18 10.66
C LEU A 99 8.88 5.71 9.36
N ARG A 100 9.14 6.65 8.44
CA ARG A 100 9.89 6.34 7.21
C ARG A 100 11.28 5.80 7.54
N ALA A 101 12.00 6.45 8.46
CA ALA A 101 13.33 6.02 8.87
C ALA A 101 13.30 4.62 9.51
N SER A 102 12.29 4.30 10.33
CA SER A 102 12.10 2.95 10.89
C SER A 102 11.87 1.91 9.79
N PHE A 103 11.07 2.23 8.77
CA PHE A 103 10.82 1.32 7.65
C PHE A 103 12.08 1.11 6.81
N GLU A 104 12.80 2.18 6.46
CA GLU A 104 14.06 2.11 5.73
C GLU A 104 15.14 1.35 6.52
N ALA A 105 15.24 1.55 7.83
CA ALA A 105 16.15 0.80 8.69
C ALA A 105 15.84 -0.70 8.68
N PHE A 106 14.56 -1.07 8.76
CA PHE A 106 14.10 -2.45 8.64
C PHE A 106 14.44 -3.04 7.27
N LEU A 107 14.09 -2.36 6.17
CA LEU A 107 14.38 -2.82 4.81
C LEU A 107 15.88 -2.99 4.58
N LYS A 108 16.71 -2.06 5.09
CA LYS A 108 18.17 -2.15 5.02
C LYS A 108 18.72 -3.40 5.69
N ARG A 109 18.17 -3.79 6.86
CA ARG A 109 18.55 -5.05 7.53
C ARG A 109 18.14 -6.27 6.70
N LYS A 110 16.98 -6.24 6.04
CA LYS A 110 16.47 -7.37 5.24
C LYS A 110 17.15 -7.53 3.88
N THR A 111 17.60 -6.44 3.26
CA THR A 111 18.43 -6.53 2.05
C THR A 111 19.87 -6.92 2.37
N GLY A 112 20.38 -6.54 3.55
CA GLY A 112 21.79 -6.68 3.90
C GLY A 112 22.70 -5.71 3.12
N TRP A 113 22.13 -4.65 2.53
CA TRP A 113 22.87 -3.70 1.71
C TRP A 113 23.52 -2.61 2.55
N LYS A 114 24.74 -2.20 2.16
CA LYS A 114 25.47 -1.11 2.84
C LYS A 114 24.75 0.23 2.71
N LYS A 115 24.17 0.48 1.54
CA LYS A 115 23.34 1.66 1.20
C LYS A 115 21.96 1.18 0.77
N LEU A 116 20.95 1.97 1.10
CA LEU A 116 19.56 1.71 0.74
C LEU A 116 18.94 3.03 0.29
N HIS A 117 18.39 3.05 -0.90
CA HIS A 117 17.52 4.11 -1.37
C HIS A 117 16.13 3.54 -1.60
N THR A 118 15.11 4.33 -1.23
CA THR A 118 13.70 3.97 -1.39
C THR A 118 12.98 5.08 -2.13
N THR A 119 12.02 4.68 -2.97
CA THR A 119 11.00 5.58 -3.52
C THR A 119 9.64 4.95 -3.28
N PHE A 120 8.79 5.64 -2.54
CA PHE A 120 7.42 5.20 -2.28
C PHE A 120 6.46 5.74 -3.34
N CYS A 121 5.48 4.92 -3.72
CA CYS A 121 4.42 5.25 -4.67
C CYS A 121 3.15 4.43 -4.37
N ASN A 122 2.11 4.53 -5.19
CA ASN A 122 0.79 4.02 -4.84
C ASN A 122 0.52 2.57 -5.26
N SER A 123 1.31 2.00 -6.19
CA SER A 123 1.06 0.66 -6.72
C SER A 123 2.31 -0.05 -7.24
N GLY A 124 2.21 -1.36 -7.48
CA GLY A 124 3.29 -2.14 -8.09
C GLY A 124 3.56 -1.80 -9.55
N ALA A 125 2.51 -1.48 -10.33
CA ALA A 125 2.70 -1.05 -11.72
C ALA A 125 3.43 0.30 -11.79
N GLU A 126 3.07 1.24 -10.90
CA GLU A 126 3.77 2.53 -10.77
C GLU A 126 5.22 2.33 -10.31
N ALA A 127 5.46 1.45 -9.33
CA ALA A 127 6.81 1.17 -8.87
C ALA A 127 7.69 0.56 -9.97
N ASN A 128 7.16 -0.35 -10.80
CA ASN A 128 7.87 -0.88 -11.96
C ASN A 128 8.15 0.21 -13.01
N GLU A 129 7.20 1.10 -13.29
CA GLU A 129 7.39 2.24 -14.21
C GLU A 129 8.44 3.25 -13.71
N ILE A 130 8.53 3.46 -12.39
CA ILE A 130 9.55 4.29 -11.75
C ILE A 130 10.92 3.63 -11.88
N ALA A 131 11.05 2.34 -11.55
CA ALA A 131 12.31 1.60 -11.66
C ALA A 131 12.81 1.54 -13.12
N LEU A 132 11.92 1.25 -14.06
CA LEU A 132 12.22 1.33 -15.50
C LEU A 132 12.60 2.76 -15.91
N GLY A 133 11.96 3.79 -15.34
CA GLY A 133 12.32 5.19 -15.53
C GLY A 133 13.74 5.50 -15.06
N TYR A 134 14.17 4.98 -13.91
CA TYR A 134 15.55 5.12 -13.44
C TYR A 134 16.55 4.43 -14.39
N CYS A 135 16.26 3.21 -14.84
CA CYS A 135 17.07 2.55 -15.87
C CYS A 135 17.14 3.36 -17.16
N TYR A 136 16.00 3.87 -17.65
CA TYR A 136 15.93 4.68 -18.86
C TYR A 136 16.80 5.94 -18.71
N ARG A 137 16.64 6.72 -17.64
CA ARG A 137 17.44 7.93 -17.41
C ARG A 137 18.95 7.63 -17.37
N ASN A 138 19.33 6.55 -16.69
CA ASN A 138 20.72 6.17 -16.45
C ASN A 138 21.35 5.34 -17.59
N ARG A 139 20.59 4.96 -18.62
CA ARG A 139 21.07 4.13 -19.74
C ARG A 139 22.31 4.70 -20.40
N LYS A 140 23.27 3.82 -20.72
CA LYS A 140 24.50 4.18 -21.47
C LYS A 140 24.18 4.54 -22.92
N ASN A 141 23.42 3.69 -23.61
CA ASN A 141 22.97 3.98 -24.97
C ASN A 141 21.70 4.83 -24.95
N LYS A 142 21.80 6.12 -25.27
CA LYS A 142 20.63 7.02 -25.29
C LYS A 142 19.61 6.68 -26.39
N ASN A 143 19.97 5.87 -27.38
CA ASN A 143 19.06 5.37 -28.41
C ASN A 143 18.29 4.10 -27.99
N ALA A 144 18.66 3.46 -26.88
CA ALA A 144 17.93 2.30 -26.37
C ALA A 144 16.54 2.72 -25.87
N LYS A 145 15.49 2.05 -26.36
CA LYS A 145 14.07 2.38 -26.11
C LYS A 145 13.22 1.19 -25.68
N LYS A 146 13.77 -0.03 -25.74
CA LYS A 146 13.03 -1.26 -25.45
C LYS A 146 13.37 -1.82 -24.08
N VAL A 147 12.39 -2.46 -23.47
CA VAL A 147 12.53 -3.27 -22.26
C VAL A 147 12.67 -4.72 -22.69
N LEU A 148 13.57 -5.48 -22.07
CA LEU A 148 13.58 -6.94 -22.19
C LEU A 148 12.82 -7.54 -21.01
N ALA A 149 11.87 -8.41 -21.31
CA ALA A 149 11.08 -9.17 -20.36
C ALA A 149 11.06 -10.66 -20.78
N PHE A 150 10.31 -11.48 -20.05
CA PHE A 150 10.31 -12.93 -20.24
C PHE A 150 8.92 -13.46 -20.55
N GLU A 151 8.82 -14.49 -21.38
CA GLU A 151 7.55 -15.18 -21.63
C GLU A 151 6.92 -15.61 -20.30
N GLY A 152 5.61 -15.41 -20.14
CA GLY A 152 4.86 -15.69 -18.91
C GLY A 152 4.84 -14.56 -17.87
N SER A 153 5.63 -13.50 -18.04
CA SER A 153 5.74 -12.41 -17.05
C SER A 153 4.45 -11.61 -16.82
N PHE A 154 4.34 -11.00 -15.65
CA PHE A 154 3.35 -9.97 -15.33
C PHE A 154 3.95 -8.86 -14.47
N HIS A 155 4.15 -7.68 -15.07
CA HIS A 155 4.80 -6.53 -14.42
C HIS A 155 3.85 -5.35 -14.16
N GLY A 156 2.57 -5.49 -14.50
CA GLY A 156 1.56 -4.46 -14.24
C GLY A 156 0.74 -4.11 -15.46
N ARG A 157 0.00 -3.01 -15.36
CA ARG A 157 -0.98 -2.57 -16.39
C ARG A 157 -0.89 -1.09 -16.72
N MET A 158 0.17 -0.40 -16.29
CA MET A 158 0.52 0.94 -16.83
C MET A 158 1.26 0.75 -18.16
N LEU A 159 1.31 1.75 -19.03
CA LEU A 159 1.63 1.56 -20.44
C LEU A 159 2.90 0.75 -20.72
N VAL A 160 4.04 1.05 -20.10
CA VAL A 160 5.32 0.36 -20.34
C VAL A 160 5.42 -0.94 -19.55
N SER A 161 4.98 -0.95 -18.28
CA SER A 161 4.88 -2.19 -17.50
C SER A 161 3.93 -3.23 -18.13
N LEU A 162 2.92 -2.78 -18.86
CA LEU A 162 2.01 -3.59 -19.66
C LEU A 162 2.70 -4.11 -20.92
N GLN A 163 3.56 -3.32 -21.58
CA GLN A 163 4.38 -3.83 -22.68
C GLN A 163 5.29 -4.97 -22.22
N ALA A 164 5.84 -4.87 -21.01
CA ALA A 164 6.66 -5.92 -20.40
C ALA A 164 5.86 -7.11 -19.84
N THR A 165 4.53 -7.04 -19.85
CA THR A 165 3.65 -8.14 -19.42
C THR A 165 3.33 -9.06 -20.60
N TRP A 166 3.56 -10.36 -20.45
CA TRP A 166 3.50 -11.31 -21.57
C TRP A 166 2.12 -11.42 -22.22
N ASN A 167 1.07 -11.54 -21.41
CA ASN A 167 -0.26 -11.97 -21.87
C ASN A 167 -0.78 -11.13 -23.07
N PRO A 168 -0.93 -11.73 -24.27
CA PRO A 168 -1.34 -11.01 -25.48
C PRO A 168 -2.68 -10.28 -25.36
N SER A 169 -3.71 -10.96 -24.84
CA SER A 169 -5.06 -10.37 -24.65
C SER A 169 -5.05 -9.10 -23.79
N LYS A 170 -4.04 -9.00 -22.91
CA LYS A 170 -3.83 -7.88 -22.01
C LYS A 170 -3.06 -6.75 -22.70
N ARG A 171 -2.01 -7.08 -23.46
CA ARG A 171 -1.01 -6.16 -23.99
C ARG A 171 -1.34 -5.65 -25.39
N GLU A 172 -1.74 -6.53 -26.30
CA GLU A 172 -1.91 -6.23 -27.74
C GLU A 172 -2.85 -5.05 -28.06
N PRO A 173 -4.00 -4.89 -27.36
CA PRO A 173 -4.86 -3.74 -27.58
C PRO A 173 -4.16 -2.39 -27.35
N PHE A 174 -3.10 -2.37 -26.53
CA PHE A 174 -2.37 -1.17 -26.12
C PHE A 174 -0.93 -1.13 -26.67
N LEU A 175 -0.58 -2.00 -27.64
CA LEU A 175 0.73 -1.93 -28.28
C LEU A 175 0.94 -0.57 -28.93
N PHE A 176 2.15 -0.05 -28.75
CA PHE A 176 2.60 1.23 -29.28
C PHE A 176 3.82 0.98 -30.18
N PRO A 177 3.74 1.27 -31.49
CA PRO A 177 4.81 0.95 -32.44
C PRO A 177 6.17 1.53 -32.05
N ASN A 178 7.22 0.70 -32.05
CA ASN A 178 8.62 1.00 -31.69
C ASN A 178 8.92 1.10 -30.18
N PHE A 179 7.94 0.82 -29.32
CA PHE A 179 8.09 0.84 -27.86
C PHE A 179 7.70 -0.50 -27.23
N GLU A 180 7.58 -1.54 -28.05
CA GLU A 180 7.27 -2.90 -27.61
C GLU A 180 8.43 -3.47 -26.78
N ALA A 181 8.08 -4.24 -25.74
CA ALA A 181 9.07 -5.05 -25.05
C ALA A 181 9.53 -6.21 -25.93
N VAL A 182 10.77 -6.63 -25.72
CA VAL A 182 11.33 -7.86 -26.28
C VAL A 182 11.15 -8.98 -25.27
N PHE A 183 10.66 -10.14 -25.70
CA PHE A 183 10.46 -11.29 -24.84
C PHE A 183 11.48 -12.39 -25.16
N CYS A 184 12.18 -12.86 -24.13
CA CYS A 184 12.99 -14.06 -24.19
C CYS A 184 12.33 -15.20 -23.39
N ASP A 185 12.75 -16.43 -23.66
CA ASP A 185 12.28 -17.60 -22.94
C ASP A 185 12.57 -17.48 -21.43
N TYR A 186 11.59 -17.83 -20.60
CA TYR A 186 11.82 -18.03 -19.17
C TYR A 186 12.19 -19.50 -18.91
N PRO A 187 13.38 -19.80 -18.38
CA PRO A 187 13.81 -21.17 -18.13
C PRO A 187 13.11 -21.72 -16.88
N GLU A 188 11.89 -22.21 -17.08
CA GLU A 188 11.06 -22.78 -16.03
C GLU A 188 11.60 -24.13 -15.55
N LEU A 189 11.71 -24.28 -14.24
CA LEU A 189 12.04 -25.53 -13.58
C LEU A 189 10.84 -26.48 -13.52
N HIS A 190 11.13 -27.78 -13.47
CA HIS A 190 10.09 -28.80 -13.33
C HIS A 190 9.44 -28.82 -11.95
N ASP A 191 10.16 -28.38 -10.91
CA ASP A 191 9.76 -28.35 -9.51
C ASP A 191 10.08 -27.00 -8.83
N ASP A 192 9.98 -26.95 -7.50
CA ASP A 192 10.20 -25.76 -6.67
C ASP A 192 11.63 -25.65 -6.10
N ASN A 193 12.60 -26.46 -6.58
CA ASN A 193 14.00 -26.39 -6.15
C ASN A 193 14.81 -25.35 -6.95
N THR A 194 14.88 -24.13 -6.43
CA THR A 194 15.54 -23.01 -7.13
C THR A 194 17.04 -22.87 -6.89
N ASN A 195 17.61 -23.59 -5.91
CA ASN A 195 19.03 -23.44 -5.55
C ASN A 195 19.82 -24.64 -6.08
N LEU A 196 20.35 -24.48 -7.29
CA LEU A 196 21.11 -25.49 -8.02
C LEU A 196 22.61 -25.18 -7.95
N GLU A 197 23.45 -26.21 -8.06
CA GLU A 197 24.91 -26.05 -8.10
C GLU A 197 25.35 -25.33 -9.38
N LEU A 198 26.19 -24.29 -9.25
CA LEU A 198 26.71 -23.53 -10.38
C LEU A 198 27.81 -24.34 -11.09
N PRO A 199 27.79 -24.45 -12.44
CA PRO A 199 28.87 -25.06 -13.19
C PRO A 199 30.22 -24.34 -12.95
N THR A 200 31.33 -25.08 -12.98
CA THR A 200 32.66 -24.49 -12.86
C THR A 200 32.90 -23.45 -13.97
N GLY A 201 33.25 -22.22 -13.59
CA GLY A 201 33.47 -21.11 -14.52
C GLY A 201 32.20 -20.34 -14.93
N TRP A 202 31.04 -20.65 -14.35
CA TRP A 202 29.76 -20.03 -14.70
C TRP A 202 29.78 -18.50 -14.53
N GLN A 203 30.16 -18.00 -13.36
CA GLN A 203 30.17 -16.55 -13.10
C GLN A 203 31.15 -15.80 -14.00
N GLU A 204 32.37 -16.31 -14.17
CA GLU A 204 33.41 -15.68 -14.99
C GLU A 204 32.97 -15.58 -16.45
N LEU A 205 32.32 -16.61 -16.99
CA LEU A 205 31.82 -16.58 -18.36
C LEU A 205 30.81 -15.43 -18.56
N TRP A 206 29.80 -15.36 -17.71
CA TRP A 206 28.70 -14.39 -17.87
C TRP A 206 29.09 -12.95 -17.52
N ASP A 207 30.06 -12.75 -16.62
CA ASP A 207 30.64 -11.41 -16.36
C ASP A 207 31.39 -10.86 -17.59
N ASN A 208 31.83 -11.76 -18.49
CA ASN A 208 32.52 -11.45 -19.73
C ASN A 208 31.64 -11.63 -20.99
N ALA A 209 30.31 -11.53 -20.84
CA ALA A 209 29.37 -11.80 -21.92
C ALA A 209 29.48 -10.88 -23.15
N THR A 210 30.10 -9.70 -23.01
CA THR A 210 30.36 -8.77 -24.13
C THR A 210 31.48 -9.22 -25.07
N ASN A 211 32.25 -10.25 -24.70
CA ASN A 211 33.35 -10.74 -25.52
C ASN A 211 32.87 -11.23 -26.90
N ARG A 212 33.68 -10.97 -27.94
CA ARG A 212 33.38 -11.36 -29.32
C ARG A 212 33.42 -12.88 -29.50
N ASP A 213 34.40 -13.54 -28.89
CA ASP A 213 34.61 -14.99 -28.96
C ASP A 213 33.85 -15.75 -27.86
N PHE A 214 32.66 -15.26 -27.48
CA PHE A 214 31.85 -15.86 -26.42
C PHE A 214 31.33 -17.24 -26.84
N SER A 215 31.60 -18.26 -26.03
CA SER A 215 31.06 -19.61 -26.24
C SER A 215 30.85 -20.32 -24.91
N THR A 216 29.82 -21.18 -24.85
CA THR A 216 29.54 -22.01 -23.68
C THR A 216 30.21 -23.39 -23.80
N PRO A 217 30.76 -23.96 -22.72
CA PRO A 217 31.31 -25.31 -22.73
C PRO A 217 30.29 -26.35 -23.20
N LYS A 218 30.71 -27.23 -24.12
CA LYS A 218 29.84 -28.28 -24.68
C LYS A 218 29.31 -29.26 -23.61
N GLU A 219 30.10 -29.49 -22.56
CA GLU A 219 29.75 -30.38 -21.46
C GLU A 219 28.50 -29.92 -20.70
N TRP A 220 28.26 -28.59 -20.61
CA TRP A 220 27.11 -28.05 -19.91
C TRP A 220 25.78 -28.39 -20.59
N LYS A 221 25.79 -28.65 -21.90
CA LYS A 221 24.58 -28.99 -22.66
C LYS A 221 24.10 -30.43 -22.46
N LYS A 222 24.83 -31.25 -21.69
CA LYS A 222 24.43 -32.63 -21.35
C LYS A 222 23.33 -32.67 -20.29
N ASP A 223 23.23 -31.64 -19.47
CA ASP A 223 22.13 -31.45 -18.51
C ASP A 223 21.00 -30.67 -19.18
N GLU A 224 19.81 -31.25 -19.22
CA GLU A 224 18.65 -30.68 -19.91
C GLU A 224 18.23 -29.33 -19.30
N SER A 225 18.17 -29.24 -17.97
CA SER A 225 17.80 -28.01 -17.26
C SER A 225 18.81 -26.88 -17.52
N LEU A 226 20.10 -27.21 -17.50
CA LEU A 226 21.18 -26.27 -17.75
C LEU A 226 21.21 -25.85 -19.22
N SER A 227 20.89 -26.75 -20.15
CA SER A 227 20.79 -26.42 -21.57
C SER A 227 19.70 -25.39 -21.83
N LEU A 228 18.52 -25.55 -21.23
CA LEU A 228 17.41 -24.59 -21.34
C LEU A 228 17.80 -23.22 -20.78
N GLU A 229 18.46 -23.17 -19.63
CA GLU A 229 18.97 -21.92 -19.05
C GLU A 229 19.99 -21.24 -19.98
N ILE A 230 20.94 -21.99 -20.54
CA ILE A 230 21.94 -21.48 -21.48
C ILE A 230 21.28 -20.93 -22.74
N GLU A 231 20.31 -21.64 -23.31
CA GLU A 231 19.60 -21.20 -24.51
C GLU A 231 18.83 -19.89 -24.26
N ALA A 232 18.13 -19.78 -23.13
CA ALA A 232 17.47 -18.54 -22.72
C ALA A 232 18.48 -17.38 -22.56
N LEU A 233 19.60 -17.61 -21.87
CA LEU A 233 20.63 -16.59 -21.65
C LEU A 233 21.33 -16.16 -22.95
N LEU A 234 21.57 -17.09 -23.89
CA LEU A 234 22.13 -16.77 -25.20
C LEU A 234 21.17 -15.89 -26.02
N LYS A 235 19.86 -16.17 -25.98
CA LYS A 235 18.86 -15.30 -26.61
C LYS A 235 18.87 -13.89 -26.00
N VAL A 236 18.95 -13.79 -24.66
CA VAL A 236 19.08 -12.50 -23.99
C VAL A 236 20.34 -11.77 -24.44
N ARG A 237 21.49 -12.48 -24.52
CA ARG A 237 22.75 -11.91 -25.01
C ARG A 237 22.61 -11.36 -26.44
N ASP A 238 21.96 -12.11 -27.33
CA ASP A 238 21.75 -11.69 -28.71
C ASP A 238 20.90 -10.42 -28.81
N GLU A 239 19.88 -10.28 -27.97
CA GLU A 239 19.09 -9.05 -27.87
C GLU A 239 19.89 -7.87 -27.29
N LEU A 240 20.72 -8.11 -26.27
CA LEU A 240 21.61 -7.09 -25.71
C LEU A 240 22.64 -6.58 -26.72
N LEU A 241 23.17 -7.46 -27.59
CA LEU A 241 24.12 -7.11 -28.65
C LEU A 241 23.53 -6.13 -29.69
N LYS A 242 22.20 -6.11 -29.89
CA LYS A 242 21.53 -5.14 -30.76
C LYS A 242 21.58 -3.72 -30.21
N GLY A 243 21.79 -3.56 -28.89
CA GLY A 243 21.92 -2.27 -28.22
C GLY A 243 20.61 -1.49 -28.05
N GLU A 244 19.45 -2.11 -28.29
CA GLU A 244 18.13 -1.45 -28.19
C GLU A 244 17.51 -1.50 -26.78
N ILE A 245 18.04 -2.37 -25.92
CA ILE A 245 17.52 -2.66 -24.58
C ILE A 245 18.09 -1.68 -23.56
N PHE A 246 17.22 -0.98 -22.80
CA PHE A 246 17.65 -0.09 -21.72
C PHE A 246 17.49 -0.69 -20.32
N ALA A 247 16.67 -1.73 -20.17
CA ALA A 247 16.42 -2.43 -18.91
C ALA A 247 16.02 -3.89 -19.16
N ILE A 248 16.36 -4.76 -18.21
CA ILE A 248 15.79 -6.10 -18.09
C ILE A 248 14.89 -6.10 -16.86
N ILE A 249 13.67 -6.62 -17.00
CA ILE A 249 12.75 -6.83 -15.86
C ILE A 249 12.36 -8.31 -15.78
N VAL A 250 12.38 -8.86 -14.58
CA VAL A 250 12.11 -10.29 -14.34
C VAL A 250 11.51 -10.50 -12.95
N GLU A 251 10.51 -11.38 -12.85
CA GLU A 251 10.05 -11.91 -11.57
C GLU A 251 10.99 -13.05 -11.12
N PRO A 252 11.48 -13.09 -9.87
CA PRO A 252 12.22 -14.25 -9.35
C PRO A 252 11.41 -15.56 -9.36
N MET A 253 10.09 -15.44 -9.33
CA MET A 253 9.11 -16.50 -9.58
C MET A 253 7.93 -15.85 -10.32
N GLN A 254 7.65 -16.30 -11.56
CA GLN A 254 6.52 -15.77 -12.32
C GLN A 254 5.21 -16.25 -11.71
N CYS A 255 4.45 -15.34 -11.12
CA CYS A 255 3.24 -15.68 -10.38
C CYS A 255 2.01 -15.82 -11.28
N GLU A 256 1.63 -14.76 -12.01
CA GLU A 256 0.45 -14.81 -12.89
C GLU A 256 0.64 -15.75 -14.09
N GLY A 257 1.90 -15.96 -14.50
CA GLY A 257 2.29 -16.81 -15.63
C GLY A 257 2.05 -18.31 -15.42
N GLY A 258 1.76 -18.75 -14.20
CA GLY A 258 1.51 -20.15 -13.88
C GLY A 258 2.29 -20.67 -12.68
N ASP A 259 2.73 -19.81 -11.76
CA ASP A 259 3.63 -20.15 -10.66
C ASP A 259 4.90 -20.87 -11.17
N ARG A 260 5.63 -20.22 -12.09
CA ARG A 260 6.83 -20.77 -12.75
C ARG A 260 8.08 -20.33 -11.97
N TYR A 261 8.99 -21.27 -11.72
CA TYR A 261 10.20 -21.06 -10.93
C TYR A 261 11.43 -21.08 -11.85
N SER A 262 12.45 -20.30 -11.52
CA SER A 262 13.76 -20.31 -12.18
C SER A 262 14.88 -20.48 -11.16
N SER A 263 16.04 -20.93 -11.63
CA SER A 263 17.18 -21.24 -10.76
C SER A 263 18.03 -20.01 -10.41
N ASN A 264 18.78 -20.14 -9.32
CA ASN A 264 19.88 -19.26 -8.97
C ASN A 264 20.94 -19.13 -10.09
N ARG A 265 21.21 -20.19 -10.85
CA ARG A 265 22.16 -20.18 -11.99
C ARG A 265 21.74 -19.15 -13.03
N PHE A 266 20.46 -19.19 -13.42
CA PHE A 266 19.89 -18.27 -14.40
C PHE A 266 19.96 -16.81 -13.94
N HIS A 267 19.47 -16.50 -12.72
CA HIS A 267 19.48 -15.12 -12.23
C HIS A 267 20.90 -14.58 -12.01
N THR A 268 21.82 -15.42 -11.53
CA THR A 268 23.24 -15.04 -11.38
C THR A 268 23.84 -14.67 -12.74
N ALA A 269 23.66 -15.51 -13.75
CA ALA A 269 24.12 -15.25 -15.11
C ALA A 269 23.49 -14.00 -15.73
N LEU A 270 22.17 -13.84 -15.55
CA LEU A 270 21.41 -12.72 -16.10
C LEU A 270 21.94 -11.37 -15.58
N ILE A 271 22.15 -11.26 -14.26
CA ILE A 271 22.63 -10.02 -13.64
C ILE A 271 24.09 -9.73 -14.06
N LEU A 272 24.99 -10.72 -14.02
CA LEU A 272 26.39 -10.54 -14.44
C LEU A 272 26.48 -10.13 -15.92
N MET A 273 25.72 -10.80 -16.78
CA MET A 273 25.63 -10.48 -18.20
C MET A 273 25.12 -9.04 -18.40
N ALA A 274 23.96 -8.69 -17.84
CA ALA A 274 23.39 -7.35 -17.99
C ALA A 274 24.34 -6.24 -17.52
N LYS A 275 25.03 -6.46 -16.39
CA LYS A 275 26.06 -5.56 -15.87
C LYS A 275 27.22 -5.36 -16.87
N SER A 276 27.69 -6.42 -17.53
CA SER A 276 28.74 -6.34 -18.56
C SER A 276 28.34 -5.46 -19.76
N PHE A 277 27.04 -5.45 -20.12
CA PHE A 277 26.48 -4.57 -21.15
C PHE A 277 26.10 -3.17 -20.62
N GLY A 278 26.12 -2.97 -19.29
CA GLY A 278 25.67 -1.73 -18.65
C GLY A 278 24.16 -1.49 -18.75
N VAL A 279 23.38 -2.57 -18.71
CA VAL A 279 21.91 -2.58 -18.68
C VAL A 279 21.47 -2.97 -17.27
N GLY A 280 20.54 -2.20 -16.69
CA GLY A 280 20.04 -2.46 -15.33
C GLY A 280 19.05 -3.63 -15.29
N VAL A 281 19.08 -4.40 -14.21
CA VAL A 281 18.15 -5.50 -13.92
C VAL A 281 17.22 -5.13 -12.78
N ILE A 282 15.92 -5.25 -13.05
CA ILE A 282 14.86 -5.07 -12.07
C ILE A 282 14.32 -6.45 -11.69
N HIS A 283 14.45 -6.80 -10.41
CA HIS A 283 13.68 -7.90 -9.84
C HIS A 283 12.30 -7.39 -9.40
N ASP A 284 11.28 -7.78 -10.15
CA ASP A 284 9.89 -7.53 -9.80
C ASP A 284 9.47 -8.49 -8.69
N GLU A 285 9.47 -7.99 -7.47
CA GLU A 285 9.03 -8.69 -6.27
C GLU A 285 7.69 -8.16 -5.74
N VAL A 286 6.87 -7.56 -6.62
CA VAL A 286 5.55 -7.04 -6.26
C VAL A 286 4.71 -8.11 -5.58
N GLN A 287 4.79 -9.37 -6.03
CA GLN A 287 4.06 -10.49 -5.43
C GLN A 287 4.90 -11.35 -4.49
N THR A 288 6.17 -11.57 -4.80
CA THR A 288 7.05 -12.52 -4.09
C THR A 288 7.65 -11.95 -2.81
N GLY A 289 7.82 -10.62 -2.75
CA GLY A 289 8.39 -9.94 -1.60
C GLY A 289 7.49 -10.02 -0.36
N PHE A 290 8.07 -9.65 0.78
CA PHE A 290 7.46 -9.69 2.11
C PHE A 290 6.98 -11.11 2.46
N HIS A 291 7.90 -12.08 2.38
CA HIS A 291 7.65 -13.47 2.78
C HIS A 291 6.52 -14.17 2.01
N LEU A 292 6.34 -13.95 0.69
CA LEU A 292 5.56 -14.94 -0.04
C LEU A 292 6.24 -16.31 0.02
N GLY A 293 7.55 -16.33 -0.21
CA GLY A 293 8.42 -17.47 0.02
C GLY A 293 8.94 -17.54 1.45
N LYS A 294 10.06 -18.24 1.66
CA LYS A 294 10.69 -18.42 2.97
C LYS A 294 11.38 -17.14 3.46
N GLU A 295 12.10 -16.49 2.56
CA GLU A 295 12.85 -15.26 2.82
C GLU A 295 11.97 -14.01 2.71
N PHE A 296 12.39 -12.91 3.35
CA PHE A 296 11.67 -11.64 3.28
C PHE A 296 11.59 -11.13 1.83
N PHE A 297 12.71 -11.12 1.12
CA PHE A 297 12.76 -10.94 -0.34
C PHE A 297 13.08 -12.28 -0.99
N TRP A 298 12.33 -12.65 -2.02
CA TRP A 298 12.46 -13.93 -2.69
C TRP A 298 13.84 -14.14 -3.28
N HIS A 299 14.44 -13.12 -3.90
CA HIS A 299 15.76 -13.22 -4.52
C HIS A 299 16.86 -13.65 -3.53
N ARG A 300 16.66 -13.47 -2.21
CA ARG A 300 17.60 -13.94 -1.18
C ARG A 300 17.68 -15.46 -1.13
N THR A 301 16.59 -16.16 -1.47
CA THR A 301 16.54 -17.63 -1.60
C THR A 301 17.46 -18.15 -2.71
N LEU A 302 17.81 -17.29 -3.69
CA LEU A 302 18.68 -17.65 -4.80
C LEU A 302 20.16 -17.61 -4.45
N ASP A 303 20.55 -17.05 -3.28
CA ASP A 303 21.94 -16.95 -2.80
C ASP A 303 22.98 -16.53 -3.87
N MET A 304 22.62 -15.56 -4.71
CA MET A 304 23.44 -15.18 -5.87
C MET A 304 24.76 -14.53 -5.43
N LYS A 305 25.88 -14.95 -6.03
CA LYS A 305 27.22 -14.43 -5.74
C LYS A 305 27.95 -13.94 -6.99
N ASN A 306 28.80 -12.92 -6.81
CA ASN A 306 29.83 -12.54 -7.79
C ASN A 306 30.92 -13.63 -7.86
N ALA A 307 31.80 -13.53 -8.86
CA ALA A 307 32.95 -14.43 -8.99
C ALA A 307 33.92 -14.38 -7.79
N ASP A 308 33.98 -13.25 -7.06
CA ASP A 308 34.78 -13.10 -5.84
C ASP A 308 34.09 -13.60 -4.55
N GLY A 309 32.91 -14.21 -4.67
CA GLY A 309 32.11 -14.73 -3.56
C GLY A 309 31.27 -13.67 -2.82
N SER A 310 31.37 -12.39 -3.17
CA SER A 310 30.52 -11.34 -2.60
C SER A 310 29.07 -11.46 -3.07
N GLN A 311 28.12 -10.95 -2.28
CA GLN A 311 26.69 -10.98 -2.63
C GLN A 311 26.42 -10.24 -3.94
N LEU A 312 25.80 -10.93 -4.90
CA LEU A 312 25.26 -10.33 -6.12
C LEU A 312 23.81 -9.89 -5.87
N ASN A 313 23.46 -8.70 -6.35
CA ASN A 313 22.13 -8.11 -6.18
C ASN A 313 21.63 -7.57 -7.53
N PRO A 314 20.31 -7.56 -7.77
CA PRO A 314 19.72 -6.77 -8.85
C PRO A 314 19.91 -5.27 -8.56
N ASP A 315 19.91 -4.44 -9.61
CA ASP A 315 20.01 -2.99 -9.46
C ASP A 315 18.81 -2.41 -8.69
N TYR A 316 17.62 -2.95 -8.97
CA TYR A 316 16.36 -2.56 -8.33
C TYR A 316 15.57 -3.77 -7.88
N VAL A 317 14.97 -3.66 -6.69
CA VAL A 317 13.92 -4.56 -6.20
C VAL A 317 12.64 -3.75 -6.09
N VAL A 318 11.57 -4.22 -6.73
CA VAL A 318 10.27 -3.56 -6.71
C VAL A 318 9.30 -4.35 -5.83
N CYS A 319 8.57 -3.69 -4.93
CA CYS A 319 7.60 -4.33 -4.04
C CYS A 319 6.27 -3.58 -4.04
N ALA A 320 5.16 -4.32 -3.86
CA ALA A 320 3.83 -3.77 -3.55
C ALA A 320 3.01 -4.86 -2.82
N LYS A 321 1.70 -4.99 -3.07
CA LYS A 321 0.82 -6.02 -2.47
C LYS A 321 1.00 -6.09 -0.94
N LYS A 322 1.73 -7.08 -0.40
CA LYS A 322 2.03 -7.18 1.05
C LYS A 322 2.79 -5.99 1.61
N ALA A 323 3.55 -5.28 0.79
CA ALA A 323 4.14 -4.02 1.20
C ALA A 323 3.10 -2.94 1.50
N GLN A 324 1.82 -3.13 1.14
CA GLN A 324 0.69 -2.20 1.29
C GLN A 324 0.78 -0.89 0.48
N ILE A 325 1.99 -0.57 0.02
CA ILE A 325 2.41 0.59 -0.75
C ILE A 325 3.37 0.13 -1.87
N GLY A 326 3.50 0.88 -2.96
CA GLY A 326 4.55 0.62 -3.96
C GLY A 326 5.91 1.10 -3.46
N ILE A 327 6.96 0.30 -3.62
CA ILE A 327 8.32 0.62 -3.19
C ILE A 327 9.31 0.23 -4.29
N VAL A 328 10.16 1.16 -4.70
CA VAL A 328 11.39 0.88 -5.44
C VAL A 328 12.56 0.94 -4.49
N ILE A 329 13.37 -0.12 -4.43
CA ILE A 329 14.50 -0.26 -3.53
C ILE A 329 15.78 -0.46 -4.35
N SER A 330 16.83 0.30 -4.05
CA SER A 330 18.13 0.16 -4.71
C SER A 330 19.32 0.36 -3.77
N HIS A 331 20.50 -0.10 -4.21
CA HIS A 331 21.75 0.01 -3.47
C HIS A 331 22.74 1.02 -4.05
N ALA A 332 22.45 1.60 -5.22
CA ALA A 332 23.29 2.59 -5.88
C ALA A 332 22.98 3.99 -5.37
N ASP A 333 23.99 4.87 -5.31
CA ASP A 333 23.78 6.31 -5.05
C ASP A 333 23.04 6.92 -6.26
N GLU A 334 21.74 6.70 -6.34
CA GLU A 334 20.97 7.18 -7.47
C GLU A 334 20.83 8.70 -7.40
N VAL A 335 21.02 9.32 -8.56
CA VAL A 335 20.47 10.63 -8.81
C VAL A 335 18.95 10.43 -8.82
N LYS A 336 18.29 10.66 -7.65
CA LYS A 336 16.83 10.77 -7.57
C LYS A 336 16.35 11.53 -8.80
N LEU A 337 15.20 11.13 -9.38
CA LEU A 337 14.53 11.94 -10.40
C LEU A 337 14.44 13.36 -9.85
N SER A 338 15.29 14.26 -10.36
CA SER A 338 15.51 15.58 -9.78
C SER A 338 14.17 16.31 -9.73
N GLY A 339 13.73 16.68 -8.52
CA GLY A 339 12.47 17.37 -8.28
C GLY A 339 11.20 16.51 -8.39
N ALA A 340 11.27 15.17 -8.27
CA ALA A 340 10.07 14.34 -8.12
C ALA A 340 9.66 14.26 -6.65
N ALA A 341 8.52 14.86 -6.29
CA ALA A 341 7.87 14.58 -5.02
C ALA A 341 7.27 13.16 -5.08
N GLU A 342 7.45 12.38 -4.01
CA GLU A 342 6.83 11.06 -3.91
C GLU A 342 5.33 11.22 -3.61
N GLU A 343 4.48 10.68 -4.47
CA GLU A 343 3.03 10.64 -4.27
C GLU A 343 2.66 9.31 -3.61
N TYR A 344 2.35 9.31 -2.32
CA TYR A 344 1.96 8.11 -1.59
C TYR A 344 1.03 8.38 -0.40
N SER A 345 0.42 7.31 0.11
CA SER A 345 -0.45 7.29 1.27
C SER A 345 0.32 7.01 2.57
N MET A 346 0.21 7.89 3.56
CA MET A 346 0.83 7.72 4.88
C MET A 346 0.32 6.48 5.60
N VAL A 347 -1.00 6.28 5.63
CA VAL A 347 -1.60 5.09 6.24
C VAL A 347 -1.10 3.80 5.58
N SER A 348 -0.92 3.79 4.24
CA SER A 348 -0.39 2.62 3.53
C SER A 348 1.09 2.38 3.82
N MET A 349 1.91 3.43 3.95
CA MET A 349 3.30 3.31 4.38
C MET A 349 3.41 2.73 5.80
N ILE A 350 2.62 3.23 6.74
CA ILE A 350 2.63 2.75 8.14
C ILE A 350 2.14 1.31 8.23
N ARG A 351 1.03 0.98 7.54
CA ARG A 351 0.52 -0.40 7.48
C ARG A 351 1.56 -1.33 6.85
N GLY A 352 2.25 -0.89 5.79
CA GLY A 352 3.35 -1.61 5.14
C GLY A 352 4.52 -1.91 6.07
N TYR A 353 4.96 -0.92 6.85
CA TYR A 353 5.99 -1.10 7.86
C TYR A 353 5.57 -2.12 8.93
N PHE A 354 4.36 -1.99 9.47
CA PHE A 354 3.86 -2.91 10.51
C PHE A 354 3.66 -4.33 9.96
N HIS A 355 3.23 -4.44 8.71
CA HIS A 355 3.15 -5.72 8.01
C HIS A 355 4.53 -6.37 7.87
N ALA A 356 5.52 -5.58 7.44
CA ALA A 356 6.89 -6.04 7.24
C ALA A 356 7.49 -6.62 8.52
N VAL A 357 7.42 -5.87 9.62
CA VAL A 357 7.96 -6.30 10.92
C VAL A 357 7.23 -7.55 11.39
N ALA A 358 5.90 -7.54 11.41
CA ALA A 358 5.12 -8.67 11.95
C ALA A 358 5.26 -9.97 11.12
N LEU A 359 5.35 -9.87 9.79
CA LEU A 359 5.61 -11.03 8.94
C LEU A 359 6.99 -11.62 9.18
N ASP A 360 8.00 -10.76 9.29
CA ASP A 360 9.35 -11.22 9.58
C ASP A 360 9.42 -11.91 10.95
N GLN A 361 8.74 -11.38 11.96
CA GLN A 361 8.59 -12.06 13.25
C GLN A 361 7.87 -13.43 13.16
N SER A 362 7.17 -13.70 12.06
CA SER A 362 6.35 -14.91 11.85
C SER A 362 7.01 -15.97 10.97
N GLN A 363 8.30 -15.87 10.64
CA GLN A 363 8.97 -16.78 9.70
C GLN A 363 8.86 -18.26 10.10
N GLU A 364 9.00 -18.60 11.39
CA GLU A 364 8.79 -19.98 11.83
C GLU A 364 7.37 -20.48 11.54
N SER A 365 6.37 -19.61 11.67
CA SER A 365 4.98 -19.95 11.35
C SER A 365 4.81 -20.16 9.85
N ILE A 366 5.52 -19.39 9.02
CA ILE A 366 5.55 -19.57 7.55
C ILE A 366 6.16 -20.92 7.19
N LEU A 367 7.28 -21.31 7.81
CA LEU A 367 7.92 -22.60 7.57
C LEU A 367 7.03 -23.78 7.99
N LYS A 368 6.36 -23.68 9.15
CA LYS A 368 5.38 -24.67 9.61
C LYS A 368 4.17 -24.74 8.67
N LEU A 369 3.68 -23.60 8.18
CA LEU A 369 2.59 -23.53 7.21
C LEU A 369 2.96 -24.23 5.89
N GLU A 370 4.17 -24.01 5.40
CA GLU A 370 4.72 -24.70 4.22
C GLU A 370 4.74 -26.22 4.44
N GLU A 371 5.35 -26.70 5.52
CA GLU A 371 5.48 -28.13 5.82
C GLU A 371 4.10 -28.82 5.83
N LYS A 372 3.15 -28.24 6.57
CA LYS A 372 1.79 -28.80 6.71
C LYS A 372 0.99 -28.75 5.43
N SER A 373 1.18 -27.71 4.62
CA SER A 373 0.52 -27.57 3.32
C SER A 373 1.10 -28.55 2.31
N ARG A 374 2.42 -28.79 2.32
CA ARG A 374 3.10 -29.73 1.42
C ARG A 374 2.58 -31.15 1.59
N GLN A 375 2.48 -31.62 2.83
CA GLN A 375 1.93 -32.95 3.14
C GLN A 375 0.51 -33.15 2.56
N ARG A 376 -0.35 -32.12 2.67
CA ARG A 376 -1.72 -32.17 2.17
C ARG A 376 -1.77 -32.08 0.64
N LEU A 377 -0.95 -31.23 0.04
CA LEU A 377 -0.84 -31.09 -1.41
C LEU A 377 -0.36 -32.40 -2.06
N GLU A 378 0.69 -33.02 -1.54
CA GLU A 378 1.18 -34.30 -2.04
C GLU A 378 0.12 -35.40 -1.95
N LYS A 379 -0.64 -35.44 -0.85
CA LYS A 379 -1.76 -36.38 -0.69
C LYS A 379 -2.86 -36.14 -1.71
N LEU A 380 -3.25 -34.88 -1.94
CA LEU A 380 -4.27 -34.50 -2.92
C LEU A 380 -3.84 -34.92 -4.34
N ILE A 381 -2.61 -34.58 -4.73
CA ILE A 381 -2.05 -34.91 -6.05
C ILE A 381 -1.94 -36.42 -6.23
N LYS A 382 -1.47 -37.16 -5.22
CA LYS A 382 -1.39 -38.62 -5.28
C LYS A 382 -2.76 -39.27 -5.47
N LYS A 383 -3.79 -38.76 -4.77
CA LYS A 383 -5.17 -39.26 -4.89
C LYS A 383 -5.76 -39.02 -6.29
N HIS A 384 -5.45 -37.87 -6.89
CA HIS A 384 -6.04 -37.41 -8.14
C HIS A 384 -5.02 -37.27 -9.28
N SER A 385 -4.01 -38.14 -9.33
CA SER A 385 -2.88 -38.05 -10.27
C SER A 385 -3.28 -38.18 -11.75
N LYS A 386 -4.50 -38.66 -12.03
CA LYS A 386 -5.11 -38.71 -13.36
C LYS A 386 -5.67 -37.35 -13.83
N HIS A 387 -5.83 -36.39 -12.93
CA HIS A 387 -6.51 -35.12 -13.19
C HIS A 387 -5.64 -33.90 -12.86
N ILE A 388 -4.75 -34.02 -11.88
CA ILE A 388 -3.89 -32.93 -11.40
C ILE A 388 -2.44 -33.37 -11.25
N ALA A 389 -1.50 -32.47 -11.49
CA ALA A 389 -0.06 -32.75 -11.48
C ALA A 389 0.78 -31.53 -11.12
N ARG A 390 2.11 -31.73 -11.10
CA ARG A 390 3.14 -30.69 -10.90
C ARG A 390 2.90 -29.82 -9.66
N PRO A 391 2.89 -30.41 -8.44
CA PRO A 391 2.82 -29.61 -7.23
C PRO A 391 4.03 -28.68 -7.12
N ARG A 392 3.78 -27.44 -6.72
CA ARG A 392 4.82 -26.43 -6.43
C ARG A 392 4.45 -25.73 -5.14
N LEU A 393 5.40 -25.57 -4.22
CA LEU A 393 5.14 -24.93 -2.94
C LEU A 393 6.40 -24.26 -2.39
N MET A 394 6.28 -22.99 -1.99
CA MET A 394 7.34 -22.31 -1.25
C MET A 394 6.71 -21.26 -0.33
N GLY A 395 7.07 -21.31 0.95
CA GLY A 395 6.52 -20.44 1.99
C GLY A 395 4.99 -20.51 2.04
N MET A 396 4.35 -19.36 1.79
CA MET A 396 2.91 -19.21 1.83
C MET A 396 2.23 -19.41 0.45
N SER A 397 2.99 -19.71 -0.61
CA SER A 397 2.43 -20.00 -1.93
C SER A 397 2.46 -21.48 -2.25
N PHE A 398 1.38 -21.98 -2.87
CA PHE A 398 1.41 -23.25 -3.56
C PHE A 398 0.55 -23.22 -4.82
N ALA A 399 0.81 -24.16 -5.73
CA ALA A 399 0.09 -24.32 -6.98
C ALA A 399 0.12 -25.77 -7.47
N PHE A 400 -0.79 -26.09 -8.38
CA PHE A 400 -0.79 -27.33 -9.16
C PHE A 400 -1.47 -27.12 -10.52
N ASP A 401 -1.16 -28.00 -11.47
CA ASP A 401 -1.73 -27.96 -12.81
C ASP A 401 -2.95 -28.89 -12.90
N LEU A 402 -3.98 -28.45 -13.62
CA LEU A 402 -5.01 -29.35 -14.17
C LEU A 402 -4.46 -29.98 -15.46
N LEU A 403 -4.63 -31.30 -15.62
CA LEU A 403 -4.24 -31.99 -16.85
C LEU A 403 -5.19 -31.67 -18.02
N ASP A 404 -6.45 -31.36 -17.70
CA ASP A 404 -7.43 -30.83 -18.65
C ASP A 404 -7.59 -29.31 -18.44
N GLN A 405 -7.00 -28.53 -19.36
CA GLN A 405 -7.04 -27.07 -19.30
C GLN A 405 -8.44 -26.49 -19.54
N GLU A 406 -9.31 -27.20 -20.26
CA GLU A 406 -10.68 -26.72 -20.54
C GLU A 406 -11.51 -26.66 -19.26
N LYS A 407 -11.12 -27.46 -18.25
CA LYS A 407 -11.78 -27.53 -16.95
C LYS A 407 -11.36 -26.47 -15.94
N VAL A 408 -10.38 -25.59 -16.27
CA VAL A 408 -9.95 -24.53 -15.35
C VAL A 408 -11.10 -23.58 -15.01
N ALA A 409 -11.90 -23.18 -16.00
CA ALA A 409 -13.02 -22.27 -15.78
C ALA A 409 -14.10 -22.90 -14.86
N ASP A 410 -14.45 -24.16 -15.11
CA ASP A 410 -15.39 -24.94 -14.28
C ASP A 410 -14.88 -25.05 -12.83
N PHE A 411 -13.59 -25.38 -12.65
CA PHE A 411 -12.96 -25.50 -11.33
C PHE A 411 -12.94 -24.17 -10.58
N ILE A 412 -12.66 -23.08 -11.29
CA ILE A 412 -12.73 -21.74 -10.71
C ILE A 412 -14.16 -21.40 -10.33
N ALA A 413 -15.16 -21.64 -11.18
CA ALA A 413 -16.56 -21.34 -10.86
C ALA A 413 -17.04 -22.08 -9.60
N ALA A 414 -16.70 -23.37 -9.45
CA ALA A 414 -17.11 -24.20 -8.33
C ALA A 414 -16.63 -23.71 -6.95
N ARG A 415 -15.55 -22.92 -6.87
CA ARG A 415 -14.93 -22.53 -5.59
C ARG A 415 -15.87 -21.80 -4.64
N PHE A 416 -16.80 -21.00 -5.18
CA PHE A 416 -17.73 -20.22 -4.37
C PHE A 416 -18.80 -21.08 -3.71
N ASP A 417 -19.28 -22.13 -4.39
CA ASP A 417 -20.19 -23.12 -3.78
C ASP A 417 -19.53 -23.84 -2.59
N HIS A 418 -18.20 -23.88 -2.55
CA HIS A 418 -17.41 -24.43 -1.45
C HIS A 418 -16.89 -23.36 -0.45
N GLY A 419 -17.30 -22.10 -0.60
CA GLY A 419 -16.88 -21.00 0.28
C GLY A 419 -15.40 -20.63 0.17
N LEU A 420 -14.74 -20.90 -0.96
CA LEU A 420 -13.32 -20.64 -1.18
C LEU A 420 -13.07 -19.46 -2.13
N LEU A 421 -11.93 -18.81 -1.96
CA LEU A 421 -11.38 -17.85 -2.91
C LEU A 421 -9.92 -18.21 -3.23
N TYR A 422 -9.66 -18.53 -4.50
CA TYR A 422 -8.35 -18.69 -5.12
C TYR A 422 -8.43 -18.29 -6.60
N TYR A 423 -7.30 -18.22 -7.29
CA TYR A 423 -7.23 -17.72 -8.66
C TYR A 423 -6.52 -18.70 -9.59
N PRO A 424 -6.83 -18.68 -10.90
CA PRO A 424 -6.01 -19.36 -11.89
C PRO A 424 -4.71 -18.57 -12.14
N ALA A 425 -3.74 -19.25 -12.76
CA ALA A 425 -2.52 -18.67 -13.33
C ALA A 425 -2.12 -19.44 -14.58
N GLY A 426 -1.51 -18.77 -15.55
CA GLY A 426 -1.23 -19.36 -16.86
C GLY A 426 -2.47 -19.99 -17.50
N ALA A 427 -2.27 -21.02 -18.33
CA ALA A 427 -3.34 -21.72 -19.04
C ALA A 427 -4.01 -22.85 -18.22
N LYS A 428 -3.26 -23.47 -17.30
CA LYS A 428 -3.66 -24.72 -16.63
C LYS A 428 -3.42 -24.75 -15.12
N THR A 429 -2.87 -23.69 -14.53
CA THR A 429 -2.46 -23.69 -13.13
C THR A 429 -3.55 -23.10 -12.24
N LEU A 430 -3.78 -23.73 -11.09
CA LEU A 430 -4.49 -23.14 -9.96
C LEU A 430 -3.47 -22.73 -8.90
N ARG A 431 -3.61 -21.51 -8.39
CA ARG A 431 -2.63 -20.95 -7.46
C ARG A 431 -3.28 -20.43 -6.17
N PHE A 432 -2.52 -20.58 -5.10
CA PHE A 432 -2.92 -20.29 -3.74
C PHE A 432 -1.85 -19.41 -3.09
N ARG A 433 -2.32 -18.46 -2.30
CA ARG A 433 -1.52 -17.45 -1.60
C ARG A 433 -2.08 -17.37 -0.19
N LEU A 434 -1.55 -18.21 0.68
CA LEU A 434 -1.94 -18.29 2.07
C LEU A 434 -1.41 -17.08 2.85
N ASN A 435 -1.78 -17.04 4.13
CA ASN A 435 -1.33 -16.06 5.11
C ASN A 435 -1.04 -16.74 6.44
N THR A 436 -0.33 -16.07 7.33
CA THR A 436 0.09 -16.65 8.61
C THR A 436 -1.06 -16.89 9.60
N ALA A 437 -2.29 -16.48 9.27
CA ALA A 437 -3.47 -16.77 10.07
C ALA A 437 -4.08 -18.16 9.77
N PHE A 438 -3.65 -18.87 8.72
CA PHE A 438 -4.13 -20.23 8.48
C PHE A 438 -3.74 -21.17 9.63
N THR A 439 -4.75 -21.83 10.22
CA THR A 439 -4.55 -22.92 11.19
C THR A 439 -4.64 -24.28 10.52
N ASP A 440 -4.25 -25.35 11.22
CA ASP A 440 -4.37 -26.73 10.70
C ASP A 440 -5.81 -27.08 10.31
N LYS A 441 -6.80 -26.61 11.09
CA LYS A 441 -8.22 -26.82 10.76
C LYS A 441 -8.63 -26.10 9.48
N ASP A 442 -8.10 -24.89 9.27
CA ASP A 442 -8.37 -24.13 8.04
C ASP A 442 -7.72 -24.80 6.83
N LEU A 443 -6.50 -25.35 6.97
CA LEU A 443 -5.86 -26.15 5.93
C LEU A 443 -6.63 -27.44 5.64
N ASP A 444 -7.10 -28.15 6.68
CA ASP A 444 -7.90 -29.36 6.51
C ASP A 444 -9.17 -29.05 5.72
N PHE A 445 -9.88 -27.99 6.10
CA PHE A 445 -11.05 -27.51 5.35
C PHE A 445 -10.69 -27.17 3.90
N LEU A 446 -9.64 -26.38 3.66
CA LEU A 446 -9.21 -26.00 2.31
C LEU A 446 -8.97 -27.23 1.43
N PHE A 447 -8.15 -28.18 1.89
CA PHE A 447 -7.80 -29.37 1.11
C PHE A 447 -8.96 -30.37 0.99
N GLU A 448 -9.85 -30.47 1.97
CA GLU A 448 -11.09 -31.25 1.87
C GLU A 448 -12.04 -30.67 0.81
N ARG A 449 -12.20 -29.34 0.76
CA ARG A 449 -12.97 -28.68 -0.29
C ARG A 449 -12.33 -28.83 -1.67
N LEU A 450 -11.01 -28.70 -1.79
CA LEU A 450 -10.30 -28.96 -3.05
C LEU A 450 -10.49 -30.40 -3.54
N ASP A 451 -10.42 -31.39 -2.63
CA ASP A 451 -10.67 -32.80 -2.93
C ASP A 451 -12.08 -33.03 -3.50
N GLN A 452 -13.09 -32.38 -2.91
CA GLN A 452 -14.47 -32.43 -3.41
C GLN A 452 -14.60 -31.80 -4.80
N ILE A 453 -14.01 -30.62 -5.03
CA ILE A 453 -14.06 -29.94 -6.33
C ILE A 453 -13.38 -30.79 -7.41
N VAL A 454 -12.20 -31.36 -7.14
CA VAL A 454 -11.53 -32.28 -8.08
C VAL A 454 -12.43 -33.47 -8.39
N SER A 455 -13.00 -34.10 -7.36
CA SER A 455 -13.85 -35.28 -7.51
C SER A 455 -15.11 -35.00 -8.32
N SER A 456 -15.72 -33.82 -8.19
CA SER A 456 -16.95 -33.46 -8.90
C SER A 456 -16.71 -32.92 -10.30
N VAL A 457 -15.82 -31.93 -10.43
CA VAL A 457 -15.59 -31.22 -11.70
C VAL A 457 -14.80 -32.09 -12.69
N LEU A 458 -13.82 -32.86 -12.20
CA LEU A 458 -12.92 -33.66 -13.04
C LEU A 458 -13.26 -35.15 -13.00
N GLY A 459 -13.78 -35.64 -11.87
CA GLY A 459 -14.18 -37.05 -11.68
C GLY A 459 -15.64 -37.37 -12.02
N GLY A 460 -16.50 -36.35 -12.21
CA GLY A 460 -17.93 -36.53 -12.53
C GLY A 460 -18.81 -36.92 -11.34
N ASN A 461 -18.31 -36.86 -10.11
CA ASN A 461 -19.08 -37.16 -8.90
C ASN A 461 -19.99 -35.99 -8.48
N LYS A 462 -20.97 -36.25 -7.61
CA LYS A 462 -21.78 -35.19 -6.98
C LYS A 462 -20.96 -34.52 -5.87
N ALA A 463 -20.89 -33.19 -5.88
CA ALA A 463 -20.20 -32.42 -4.84
C ALA A 463 -20.95 -32.49 -3.50
N GLU A 464 -20.22 -32.72 -2.41
CA GLU A 464 -20.70 -32.53 -1.04
C GLU A 464 -20.41 -31.10 -0.58
N LEU A 465 -21.47 -30.31 -0.36
CA LEU A 465 -21.39 -28.92 0.08
C LEU A 465 -21.64 -28.81 1.58
N VAL A 466 -21.03 -27.81 2.20
CA VAL A 466 -21.27 -27.46 3.61
C VAL A 466 -21.69 -26.01 3.72
N SER A 467 -22.52 -25.70 4.71
CA SER A 467 -23.01 -24.33 4.95
C SER A 467 -22.18 -23.55 5.97
N SER A 468 -21.16 -24.18 6.57
CA SER A 468 -20.40 -23.58 7.67
C SER A 468 -19.04 -24.22 7.87
N VAL A 469 -18.14 -23.49 8.52
CA VAL A 469 -16.81 -23.94 8.94
C VAL A 469 -16.55 -23.59 10.41
N GLU A 470 -15.79 -24.43 11.11
CA GLU A 470 -15.34 -24.14 12.46
C GLU A 470 -13.95 -23.52 12.45
N THR A 471 -13.78 -22.43 13.18
CA THR A 471 -12.48 -21.77 13.35
C THR A 471 -12.15 -21.51 14.81
N ASN A 472 -10.85 -21.45 15.11
CA ASN A 472 -10.33 -21.07 16.43
C ASN A 472 -10.22 -19.54 16.59
N PHE A 473 -10.45 -18.75 15.54
CA PHE A 473 -10.47 -17.30 15.62
C PHE A 473 -11.66 -16.78 16.44
N ARG A 474 -11.45 -15.61 17.04
CA ARG A 474 -12.47 -14.86 17.79
C ARG A 474 -12.99 -13.71 16.95
N ALA A 475 -14.21 -13.28 17.22
CA ALA A 475 -14.77 -12.09 16.61
C ALA A 475 -13.86 -10.87 16.89
N PRO A 476 -13.65 -9.98 15.91
CA PRO A 476 -12.79 -8.80 16.08
C PRO A 476 -13.45 -7.68 16.90
N GLU A 477 -14.71 -7.84 17.34
CA GLU A 477 -15.49 -6.80 18.01
C GLU A 477 -14.77 -6.19 19.22
N ASN A 478 -14.27 -7.03 20.13
CA ASN A 478 -13.56 -6.55 21.31
C ASN A 478 -12.20 -5.93 20.98
N LEU A 479 -11.58 -6.33 19.87
CA LEU A 479 -10.40 -5.65 19.36
C LEU A 479 -10.76 -4.22 18.92
N TYR A 480 -11.83 -4.05 18.13
CA TYR A 480 -12.30 -2.71 17.73
C TYR A 480 -12.65 -1.83 18.93
N LYS A 481 -13.41 -2.34 19.92
CA LYS A 481 -13.77 -1.56 21.12
C LYS A 481 -12.57 -0.94 21.84
N TRP A 482 -11.47 -1.69 21.97
CA TRP A 482 -10.23 -1.16 22.55
C TRP A 482 -9.61 -0.04 21.72
N HIS A 483 -9.58 -0.20 20.40
CA HIS A 483 -8.97 0.81 19.52
C HIS A 483 -9.86 2.05 19.37
N GLU A 484 -11.18 1.89 19.33
CA GLU A 484 -12.15 2.99 19.41
C GLU A 484 -11.93 3.80 20.69
N ALA A 485 -11.79 3.13 21.85
CA ALA A 485 -11.48 3.77 23.13
C ALA A 485 -10.17 4.58 23.11
N LEU A 486 -9.09 3.98 22.58
CA LEU A 486 -7.76 4.61 22.54
C LEU A 486 -7.72 5.80 21.57
N VAL A 487 -8.30 5.66 20.38
CA VAL A 487 -8.36 6.74 19.38
C VAL A 487 -9.24 7.90 19.89
N LYS A 488 -10.37 7.59 20.53
CA LYS A 488 -11.19 8.60 21.23
C LYS A 488 -10.39 9.36 22.27
N ALA A 489 -9.67 8.66 23.15
CA ALA A 489 -8.85 9.28 24.19
C ALA A 489 -7.75 10.18 23.60
N ARG A 490 -7.10 9.77 22.51
CA ARG A 490 -6.10 10.59 21.80
C ARG A 490 -6.70 11.88 21.23
N LEU A 491 -7.87 11.80 20.61
CA LEU A 491 -8.58 12.97 20.09
C LEU A 491 -8.99 13.93 21.21
N GLU A 492 -9.45 13.41 22.34
CA GLU A 492 -9.78 14.21 23.52
C GLU A 492 -8.54 14.87 24.13
N LEU A 493 -7.42 14.15 24.26
CA LEU A 493 -6.17 14.73 24.73
C LEU A 493 -5.68 15.84 23.79
N LEU A 494 -5.81 15.67 22.47
CA LEU A 494 -5.42 16.67 21.49
C LEU A 494 -6.16 18.01 21.67
N PHE A 495 -7.47 17.96 21.91
CA PHE A 495 -8.31 19.18 21.93
C PHE A 495 -8.73 19.67 23.32
N LYS A 496 -8.82 18.78 24.30
CA LYS A 496 -9.24 19.07 25.68
C LYS A 496 -8.09 18.98 26.70
N GLY A 497 -6.94 18.41 26.31
CA GLY A 497 -5.80 18.18 27.21
C GLY A 497 -6.05 17.14 28.31
N SER A 498 -7.20 16.46 28.29
CA SER A 498 -7.61 15.45 29.27
C SER A 498 -8.58 14.44 28.64
N VAL A 499 -8.67 13.25 29.24
CA VAL A 499 -9.67 12.22 28.88
C VAL A 499 -10.91 12.43 29.73
N SER A 500 -12.08 12.45 29.10
CA SER A 500 -13.35 12.85 29.76
C SER A 500 -13.96 11.75 30.63
N GLU A 501 -13.78 10.50 30.23
CA GLU A 501 -14.27 9.32 30.96
C GLU A 501 -13.20 8.76 31.89
N ASP A 502 -13.59 8.21 33.04
CA ASP A 502 -12.69 7.48 33.93
C ASP A 502 -12.07 6.28 33.19
N PRO A 503 -10.75 6.32 32.90
CA PRO A 503 -10.08 5.30 32.11
C PRO A 503 -10.15 3.90 32.73
N ILE A 504 -10.11 3.81 34.07
CA ILE A 504 -10.11 2.53 34.79
C ILE A 504 -11.50 1.94 34.72
N LYS A 505 -12.54 2.74 34.99
CA LYS A 505 -13.93 2.30 34.88
C LYS A 505 -14.27 1.85 33.46
N TYR A 506 -13.80 2.59 32.46
CA TYR A 506 -14.06 2.25 31.07
C TYR A 506 -13.30 0.99 30.64
N ALA A 507 -12.01 0.87 31.00
CA ALA A 507 -11.23 -0.35 30.78
C ALA A 507 -11.84 -1.58 31.46
N SER A 508 -12.33 -1.43 32.70
CA SER A 508 -13.01 -2.48 33.45
C SER A 508 -14.26 -2.96 32.70
N THR A 509 -15.06 -2.05 32.14
CA THR A 509 -16.26 -2.38 31.36
C THR A 509 -15.94 -3.26 30.14
N ILE A 510 -14.83 -2.97 29.44
CA ILE A 510 -14.40 -3.78 28.29
C ILE A 510 -13.84 -5.14 28.75
N LEU A 511 -12.99 -5.16 29.79
CA LEU A 511 -12.34 -6.37 30.33
C LEU A 511 -13.28 -7.35 31.01
N THR A 512 -14.44 -6.89 31.49
CA THR A 512 -15.45 -7.72 32.18
C THR A 512 -16.65 -8.04 31.29
N SER A 513 -16.61 -7.64 30.01
CA SER A 513 -17.61 -8.03 29.01
C SER A 513 -17.54 -9.52 28.66
N SER A 514 -18.42 -10.02 27.77
CA SER A 514 -18.62 -11.45 27.49
C SER A 514 -17.38 -12.23 27.01
N ASP A 515 -16.32 -11.58 26.52
CA ASP A 515 -15.04 -12.25 26.18
C ASP A 515 -13.91 -11.98 27.19
N GLY A 516 -14.26 -11.33 28.31
CA GLY A 516 -13.43 -11.04 29.46
C GLY A 516 -13.26 -12.23 30.40
N ILE A 517 -12.66 -11.99 31.57
CA ILE A 517 -12.70 -12.95 32.67
C ILE A 517 -13.90 -12.61 33.55
N GLU A 518 -14.96 -13.40 33.44
CA GLU A 518 -16.15 -13.25 34.28
C GLU A 518 -15.79 -13.33 35.77
N GLY A 519 -16.28 -12.36 36.55
CA GLY A 519 -16.00 -12.23 37.99
C GLY A 519 -14.62 -11.68 38.34
N ALA A 520 -13.82 -11.23 37.34
CA ALA A 520 -12.58 -10.53 37.60
C ALA A 520 -12.80 -9.03 37.81
N GLU A 521 -11.95 -8.43 38.65
CA GLU A 521 -11.90 -7.00 38.94
C GLU A 521 -10.60 -6.41 38.38
N LEU A 522 -10.70 -5.27 37.69
CA LEU A 522 -9.52 -4.49 37.29
C LEU A 522 -9.12 -3.56 38.45
N ILE A 523 -7.92 -3.78 38.98
CA ILE A 523 -7.36 -3.03 40.10
C ILE A 523 -6.14 -2.25 39.62
N GLU A 524 -6.09 -0.96 39.94
CA GLU A 524 -4.88 -0.17 39.77
C GLU A 524 -3.90 -0.47 40.92
N LEU A 525 -2.68 -0.88 40.57
CA LEU A 525 -1.60 -1.11 41.52
C LEU A 525 -0.95 0.23 41.89
N THR A 526 -0.96 0.55 43.17
CA THR A 526 -0.41 1.77 43.74
C THR A 526 0.56 1.41 44.87
N ARG A 527 1.32 2.40 45.35
CA ARG A 527 2.17 2.24 46.53
C ARG A 527 1.38 1.70 47.74
N ASP A 528 0.15 2.16 47.93
CA ASP A 528 -0.65 1.86 49.12
C ASP A 528 -1.19 0.42 49.14
N ASN A 529 -1.43 -0.17 47.96
CA ASN A 529 -1.96 -1.54 47.85
C ASN A 529 -0.92 -2.57 47.38
N PHE A 530 0.30 -2.16 47.04
CA PHE A 530 1.36 -3.07 46.55
C PHE A 530 1.63 -4.24 47.51
N SER A 531 1.69 -3.96 48.82
CA SER A 531 1.95 -4.97 49.85
C SER A 531 0.90 -6.09 49.88
N LYS A 532 -0.35 -5.80 49.49
CA LYS A 532 -1.44 -6.78 49.39
C LYS A 532 -1.21 -7.80 48.26
N PHE A 533 -0.55 -7.38 47.18
CA PHE A 533 -0.41 -8.18 45.96
C PHE A 533 1.01 -8.73 45.74
N LYS A 534 1.98 -8.31 46.56
CA LYS A 534 3.40 -8.67 46.44
C LYS A 534 3.63 -10.17 46.26
N ASP A 535 3.04 -10.99 47.13
CA ASP A 535 3.25 -12.45 47.12
C ASP A 535 2.69 -13.09 45.85
N ASP A 536 1.56 -12.60 45.34
CA ASP A 536 0.92 -13.14 44.13
C ASP A 536 1.59 -12.64 42.84
N ILE A 537 2.15 -11.41 42.85
CA ILE A 537 3.06 -10.93 41.79
C ILE A 537 4.28 -11.86 41.70
N GLU A 538 4.88 -12.22 42.81
CA GLU A 538 6.01 -13.17 42.81
C GLU A 538 5.57 -14.57 42.32
N ALA A 539 4.39 -15.02 42.74
CA ALA A 539 3.84 -16.31 42.34
C ALA A 539 3.60 -16.40 40.83
N ILE A 540 2.92 -15.40 40.22
CA ILE A 540 2.65 -15.41 38.79
C ILE A 540 3.93 -15.30 37.96
N GLN A 541 4.96 -14.57 38.42
CA GLN A 541 6.26 -14.53 37.76
C GLN A 541 6.91 -15.92 37.72
N LYS A 542 6.92 -16.65 38.84
CA LYS A 542 7.47 -18.01 38.93
C LYS A 542 6.67 -19.03 38.14
N GLU A 543 5.37 -18.82 37.99
CA GLU A 543 4.49 -19.69 37.22
C GLU A 543 4.66 -19.50 35.71
N VAL A 544 4.89 -18.27 35.25
CA VAL A 544 4.90 -17.92 33.83
C VAL A 544 6.30 -17.91 33.21
N TYR A 545 7.31 -17.47 33.97
CA TYR A 545 8.65 -17.26 33.46
C TYR A 545 9.68 -18.16 34.14
N GLU A 546 10.64 -18.62 33.35
CA GLU A 546 11.89 -19.19 33.82
C GLU A 546 12.68 -18.16 34.65
N PRO A 547 13.53 -18.59 35.61
CA PRO A 547 14.21 -17.69 36.55
C PRO A 547 14.98 -16.53 35.90
N SER A 548 15.55 -16.73 34.70
CA SER A 548 16.29 -15.70 33.97
C SER A 548 15.43 -14.58 33.37
N ARG A 549 14.11 -14.78 33.25
CA ARG A 549 13.15 -13.80 32.71
C ARG A 549 12.20 -13.22 33.76
N GLN A 550 12.29 -13.68 35.00
CA GLN A 550 11.50 -13.13 36.09
C GLN A 550 11.95 -11.70 36.39
N THR A 551 10.99 -10.80 36.53
CA THR A 551 11.26 -9.43 36.98
C THR A 551 11.36 -9.43 38.51
N PRO A 552 12.47 -8.93 39.11
CA PRO A 552 12.60 -8.86 40.56
C PRO A 552 11.52 -7.97 41.20
N LEU A 553 11.04 -8.34 42.39
CA LEU A 553 10.02 -7.58 43.13
C LEU A 553 10.39 -6.11 43.35
N GLU A 554 11.67 -5.82 43.57
CA GLU A 554 12.19 -4.46 43.73
C GLU A 554 11.92 -3.57 42.52
N VAL A 555 11.88 -4.15 41.31
CA VAL A 555 11.59 -3.43 40.05
C VAL A 555 10.10 -3.07 39.98
N PHE A 556 9.22 -3.98 40.41
CA PHE A 556 7.79 -3.68 40.53
C PHE A 556 7.50 -2.62 41.59
N GLU A 557 8.13 -2.72 42.76
CA GLU A 557 8.02 -1.72 43.82
C GLU A 557 8.51 -0.34 43.36
N THR A 558 9.65 -0.31 42.66
CA THR A 558 10.19 0.91 42.02
C THR A 558 9.20 1.54 41.02
N SER A 559 8.37 0.73 40.34
CA SER A 559 7.40 1.22 39.36
C SER A 559 6.23 1.98 39.97
N VAL A 560 5.90 1.71 41.24
CA VAL A 560 4.74 2.31 41.92
C VAL A 560 5.12 3.33 42.99
N ASN A 561 6.37 3.34 43.43
CA ASN A 561 6.85 4.13 44.57
C ASN A 561 6.72 5.65 44.41
N ASP A 562 6.97 6.18 43.22
CA ASP A 562 6.89 7.62 42.92
C ASP A 562 5.49 8.07 42.49
N GLY A 563 4.55 7.13 42.31
CA GLY A 563 3.19 7.40 41.82
C GLY A 563 3.10 7.82 40.35
N LEU A 564 4.22 7.84 39.62
CA LEU A 564 4.27 8.26 38.22
C LEU A 564 4.06 7.10 37.25
N GLY A 565 4.23 5.85 37.70
CA GLY A 565 3.94 4.65 36.91
C GLY A 565 2.44 4.36 36.71
N VAL A 566 2.18 3.33 35.91
CA VAL A 566 0.85 2.74 35.72
C VAL A 566 0.99 1.24 35.87
N GLY A 567 0.36 0.69 36.90
CA GLY A 567 0.25 -0.75 37.12
C GLY A 567 -1.21 -1.16 37.16
N LEU A 568 -1.57 -2.18 36.39
CA LEU A 568 -2.92 -2.74 36.36
C LEU A 568 -2.86 -4.24 36.65
N LEU A 569 -3.73 -4.69 37.55
CA LEU A 569 -3.94 -6.09 37.89
C LEU A 569 -5.37 -6.49 37.51
N LEU A 570 -5.54 -7.60 36.82
CA LEU A 570 -6.84 -8.24 36.65
C LEU A 570 -6.94 -9.38 37.66
N VAL A 571 -7.81 -9.23 38.66
CA VAL A 571 -7.87 -10.12 39.83
C VAL A 571 -9.18 -10.89 39.85
N LYS A 572 -9.12 -12.21 39.97
CA LYS A 572 -10.28 -13.08 40.18
C LYS A 572 -10.06 -13.93 41.42
N GLU A 573 -11.05 -13.95 42.32
CA GLU A 573 -10.97 -14.76 43.56
C GLU A 573 -9.67 -14.50 44.37
N ASN A 574 -9.26 -13.22 44.48
CA ASN A 574 -8.01 -12.77 45.10
C ASN A 574 -6.71 -13.26 44.43
N LYS A 575 -6.76 -13.75 43.19
CA LYS A 575 -5.59 -14.11 42.39
C LYS A 575 -5.46 -13.24 41.14
N ILE A 576 -4.25 -12.84 40.82
CA ILE A 576 -3.88 -12.11 39.62
C ILE A 576 -3.93 -13.07 38.43
N GLU A 577 -4.81 -12.80 37.49
CA GLU A 577 -4.92 -13.53 36.23
C GLU A 577 -4.06 -12.91 35.13
N ALA A 578 -3.90 -11.59 35.17
CA ALA A 578 -3.00 -10.85 34.32
C ALA A 578 -2.54 -9.56 35.00
N MET A 579 -1.34 -9.10 34.64
CA MET A 579 -0.83 -7.80 35.05
C MET A 579 -0.10 -7.10 33.90
N ALA A 580 -0.20 -5.77 33.87
CA ALA A 580 0.64 -4.93 33.03
C ALA A 580 1.16 -3.77 33.89
N ILE A 581 2.49 -3.63 33.96
CA ILE A 581 3.14 -2.66 34.84
C ILE A 581 4.16 -1.84 34.04
N SER A 582 4.14 -0.54 34.27
CA SER A 582 5.06 0.43 33.72
C SER A 582 5.47 1.43 34.80
N GLY A 583 6.69 1.96 34.71
CA GLY A 583 7.21 2.99 35.61
C GLY A 583 7.85 4.14 34.85
N LYS A 584 8.18 5.25 35.52
CA LYS A 584 8.96 6.34 34.90
C LYS A 584 10.27 5.78 34.35
N VAL A 585 10.58 6.07 33.09
CA VAL A 585 11.75 5.47 32.40
C VAL A 585 13.08 5.75 33.14
N GLY A 586 13.22 6.92 33.74
CA GLY A 586 14.38 7.32 34.55
C GLY A 586 14.63 6.46 35.80
N ASN A 587 13.62 5.72 36.29
CA ASN A 587 13.75 4.85 37.46
C ASN A 587 14.47 3.53 37.15
N PHE A 588 14.74 3.23 35.87
CA PHE A 588 15.38 1.99 35.44
C PHE A 588 16.75 2.25 34.79
N PRO A 589 17.66 2.99 35.44
CA PRO A 589 18.92 3.43 34.82
C PRO A 589 19.90 2.28 34.53
N LYS A 590 19.66 1.09 35.08
CA LYS A 590 20.47 -0.11 34.88
C LYS A 590 20.00 -0.95 33.69
N GLU A 591 18.79 -0.70 33.19
CA GLU A 591 18.31 -1.36 31.98
C GLU A 591 19.10 -0.86 30.77
N ARG A 592 19.63 -1.82 30.01
CA ARG A 592 20.43 -1.52 28.82
C ARG A 592 19.60 -0.68 27.85
N ILE A 593 20.27 0.21 27.13
CA ILE A 593 19.71 1.11 26.10
C ILE A 593 18.84 2.26 26.65
N LEU A 594 18.15 2.12 27.80
CA LEU A 594 17.23 3.17 28.28
C LEU A 594 17.88 4.54 28.43
N ARG A 595 19.11 4.61 28.93
CA ARG A 595 19.87 5.88 29.04
C ARG A 595 20.19 6.55 27.70
N ARG A 596 20.03 5.84 26.58
CA ARG A 596 20.18 6.39 25.22
C ARG A 596 18.86 7.00 24.71
N ASP A 597 17.74 6.77 25.39
CA ASP A 597 16.47 7.37 25.02
C ASP A 597 16.54 8.89 25.27
N PRO A 598 16.26 9.74 24.25
CA PRO A 598 16.24 11.19 24.44
C PRO A 598 15.24 11.67 25.50
N SER A 599 14.24 10.86 25.81
CA SER A 599 13.19 11.10 26.82
C SER A 599 13.46 10.39 28.15
N PHE A 600 14.69 9.92 28.42
CA PHE A 600 15.04 9.21 29.66
C PHE A 600 14.73 9.99 30.96
N GLU A 601 14.86 11.31 30.93
CA GLU A 601 14.56 12.18 32.07
C GLU A 601 13.11 12.69 32.10
N ASP A 602 12.29 12.38 31.08
CA ASP A 602 10.91 12.85 30.97
C ASP A 602 9.96 12.08 31.91
N GLU A 603 9.33 12.78 32.84
CA GLU A 603 8.37 12.22 33.81
C GLU A 603 7.07 11.70 33.18
N LYS A 604 6.80 12.13 31.94
CA LYS A 604 5.67 11.68 31.13
C LYS A 604 6.01 10.51 30.22
N THR A 605 7.25 10.03 30.26
CA THR A 605 7.69 8.85 29.52
C THR A 605 7.78 7.64 30.45
N LEU A 606 7.03 6.59 30.10
CA LEU A 606 6.97 5.35 30.86
C LEU A 606 7.81 4.27 30.18
N TYR A 607 8.55 3.49 30.97
CA TYR A 607 9.13 2.23 30.54
C TYR A 607 8.15 1.08 30.84
N MET A 608 7.87 0.26 29.83
CA MET A 608 7.11 -0.96 29.98
C MET A 608 7.96 -2.00 30.72
N VAL A 609 7.65 -2.25 31.99
CA VAL A 609 8.41 -3.15 32.87
C VAL A 609 8.02 -4.59 32.60
N ASP A 610 6.73 -4.92 32.68
CA ASP A 610 6.28 -6.29 32.47
C ASP A 610 4.81 -6.38 32.08
N CYS A 611 4.48 -7.43 31.32
CA CYS A 611 3.11 -7.81 30.97
C CYS A 611 2.99 -9.33 31.09
N THR A 612 2.34 -9.80 32.15
CA THR A 612 2.24 -11.22 32.47
C THR A 612 0.81 -11.67 32.38
N VAL A 613 0.59 -12.86 31.82
CA VAL A 613 -0.71 -13.51 31.76
C VAL A 613 -0.55 -14.94 32.27
N ARG A 614 -1.40 -15.33 33.21
CA ARG A 614 -1.40 -16.68 33.77
C ARG A 614 -1.60 -17.73 32.66
N PRO A 615 -0.97 -18.93 32.70
CA PRO A 615 -0.98 -19.89 31.60
C PRO A 615 -2.37 -20.26 31.08
N GLY A 616 -3.37 -20.35 31.95
CA GLY A 616 -4.76 -20.64 31.57
C GLY A 616 -5.39 -19.59 30.63
N HIS A 617 -4.80 -18.40 30.52
CA HIS A 617 -5.28 -17.27 29.71
C HIS A 617 -4.34 -16.88 28.56
N GLN A 618 -3.19 -17.55 28.42
CA GLN A 618 -2.25 -17.28 27.32
C GLN A 618 -2.84 -17.70 25.97
N GLY A 619 -2.50 -16.96 24.90
CA GLY A 619 -3.09 -17.16 23.56
C GLY A 619 -4.57 -16.73 23.42
N LYS A 620 -5.23 -16.36 24.52
CA LYS A 620 -6.64 -15.92 24.54
C LYS A 620 -6.81 -14.40 24.35
N GLY A 621 -5.73 -13.68 24.04
CA GLY A 621 -5.75 -12.23 23.80
C GLY A 621 -5.78 -11.36 25.07
N LEU A 622 -5.77 -11.94 26.27
CA LEU A 622 -5.84 -11.17 27.52
C LEU A 622 -4.67 -10.19 27.71
N GLY A 623 -3.45 -10.60 27.35
CA GLY A 623 -2.26 -9.73 27.39
C GLY A 623 -2.40 -8.49 26.51
N ARG A 624 -3.10 -8.61 25.37
CA ARG A 624 -3.43 -7.45 24.52
C ARG A 624 -4.42 -6.53 25.22
N GLN A 625 -5.49 -7.09 25.79
CA GLN A 625 -6.52 -6.30 26.45
C GLN A 625 -5.99 -5.51 27.65
N ILE A 626 -5.22 -6.15 28.55
CA ILE A 626 -4.66 -5.47 29.72
C ILE A 626 -3.61 -4.42 29.32
N LYS A 627 -2.89 -4.63 28.21
CA LYS A 627 -1.96 -3.62 27.69
C LYS A 627 -2.68 -2.43 27.05
N SER A 628 -3.78 -2.66 26.34
CA SER A 628 -4.67 -1.60 25.87
C SER A 628 -5.26 -0.80 27.04
N ALA A 629 -5.69 -1.48 28.11
CA ALA A 629 -6.13 -0.84 29.35
C ALA A 629 -5.03 0.04 29.96
N LEU A 630 -3.79 -0.46 30.05
CA LEU A 630 -2.66 0.32 30.56
C LEU A 630 -2.41 1.58 29.74
N ASN A 631 -2.51 1.49 28.40
CA ASN A 631 -2.34 2.65 27.53
C ASN A 631 -3.44 3.69 27.76
N LEU A 632 -4.69 3.26 27.87
CA LEU A 632 -5.84 4.13 28.14
C LEU A 632 -5.70 4.82 29.52
N VAL A 633 -5.30 4.08 30.56
CA VAL A 633 -5.05 4.65 31.89
C VAL A 633 -3.87 5.61 31.88
N ALA A 634 -2.77 5.28 31.19
CA ALA A 634 -1.63 6.17 31.02
C ALA A 634 -2.00 7.48 30.31
N MET A 635 -2.85 7.41 29.27
CA MET A 635 -3.44 8.57 28.60
C MET A 635 -4.24 9.44 29.58
N GLY A 636 -5.11 8.84 30.40
CA GLY A 636 -5.87 9.59 31.42
C GLY A 636 -5.02 10.19 32.52
N LYS A 637 -3.83 9.63 32.79
CA LYS A 637 -2.79 10.22 33.65
C LYS A 637 -1.88 11.22 32.92
N ALA A 638 -2.26 11.69 31.73
CA ALA A 638 -1.53 12.66 30.92
C ALA A 638 -0.07 12.26 30.64
N LYS A 639 0.18 10.96 30.45
CA LYS A 639 1.47 10.44 29.98
C LYS A 639 1.58 10.59 28.48
N ASN A 640 2.79 10.89 28.01
CA ASN A 640 3.04 11.20 26.62
C ASN A 640 3.45 9.96 25.82
N LYS A 641 4.22 9.05 26.45
CA LYS A 641 4.89 7.97 25.73
C LYS A 641 5.06 6.72 26.59
N ILE A 642 5.05 5.56 25.95
CA ILE A 642 5.52 4.29 26.51
C ILE A 642 6.65 3.77 25.63
N VAL A 643 7.78 3.46 26.25
CA VAL A 643 8.93 2.84 25.59
C VAL A 643 9.14 1.43 26.14
N GLY A 644 9.81 0.59 25.38
CA GLY A 644 10.13 -0.75 25.85
C GLY A 644 11.05 -1.51 24.92
N ARG A 645 11.33 -2.75 25.34
CA ARG A 645 12.26 -3.65 24.65
C ARG A 645 11.53 -4.95 24.31
N ASN A 646 11.71 -5.43 23.09
CA ASN A 646 11.29 -6.77 22.71
C ASN A 646 12.46 -7.48 22.02
N ARG A 647 12.73 -8.71 22.46
CA ARG A 647 13.69 -9.61 21.80
C ARG A 647 13.19 -9.95 20.40
N ASP A 648 14.07 -9.84 19.40
CA ASP A 648 13.76 -10.25 18.03
C ASP A 648 13.35 -11.73 17.99
N ARG A 649 12.30 -12.05 17.22
CA ARG A 649 11.65 -13.35 17.04
C ARG A 649 11.03 -13.96 18.32
N MET A 650 11.80 -14.09 19.40
CA MET A 650 11.33 -14.73 20.65
C MET A 650 10.22 -13.95 21.38
N ALA A 651 10.09 -12.64 21.15
CA ALA A 651 9.01 -11.82 21.69
C ALA A 651 7.97 -11.38 20.63
N ALA A 652 7.84 -12.11 19.52
CA ALA A 652 6.97 -11.79 18.39
C ALA A 652 5.52 -11.43 18.78
N ALA A 653 4.92 -12.18 19.72
CA ALA A 653 3.56 -11.91 20.17
C ALA A 653 3.43 -10.57 20.91
N MET A 654 4.39 -10.25 21.79
CA MET A 654 4.42 -8.97 22.51
C MET A 654 4.73 -7.79 21.59
N LEU A 655 5.66 -7.96 20.66
CA LEU A 655 5.94 -6.96 19.63
C LEU A 655 4.70 -6.71 18.78
N SER A 656 3.96 -7.76 18.39
CA SER A 656 2.70 -7.62 17.63
C SER A 656 1.61 -6.85 18.40
N ILE A 657 1.51 -7.02 19.72
CA ILE A 657 0.62 -6.19 20.55
C ILE A 657 1.07 -4.74 20.52
N ASN A 658 2.37 -4.49 20.65
CA ASN A 658 2.95 -3.14 20.63
C ASN A 658 2.74 -2.42 19.30
N LEU A 659 3.01 -3.08 18.18
CA LEU A 659 2.74 -2.54 16.85
C LEU A 659 1.26 -2.18 16.68
N GLY A 660 0.35 -3.03 17.17
CA GLY A 660 -1.10 -2.73 17.17
C GLY A 660 -1.49 -1.50 17.98
N LEU A 661 -0.72 -1.16 19.02
CA LEU A 661 -0.90 0.06 19.82
C LEU A 661 -0.20 1.30 19.21
N GLY A 662 0.42 1.14 18.05
CA GLY A 662 1.15 2.21 17.36
C GLY A 662 2.64 2.26 17.68
N ALA A 663 3.23 1.24 18.31
CA ALA A 663 4.66 1.24 18.56
C ALA A 663 5.48 1.19 17.27
N ARG A 664 6.59 1.94 17.22
CA ARG A 664 7.59 1.88 16.14
C ARG A 664 8.99 1.66 16.71
N GLU A 665 9.86 1.06 15.90
CA GLU A 665 11.27 0.92 16.23
C GLU A 665 11.94 2.29 16.36
N LYS A 666 12.59 2.53 17.49
CA LYS A 666 13.46 3.68 17.71
C LYS A 666 14.93 3.30 17.55
N PHE A 667 15.34 2.14 18.08
CA PHE A 667 16.66 1.55 17.85
C PHE A 667 16.55 0.03 17.68
N TYR A 668 17.42 -0.53 16.85
CA TYR A 668 17.69 -1.96 16.79
C TYR A 668 19.08 -2.21 17.34
N VAL A 669 19.19 -3.06 18.37
CA VAL A 669 20.46 -3.30 19.05
C VAL A 669 20.86 -4.76 18.90
N PRO A 670 21.90 -5.05 18.11
CA PRO A 670 22.40 -6.41 17.97
C PRO A 670 22.95 -6.93 19.29
N GLU A 671 22.72 -8.22 19.57
CA GLU A 671 23.40 -8.95 20.64
C GLU A 671 23.25 -8.36 22.06
N ASP A 672 22.16 -7.65 22.33
CA ASP A 672 21.96 -6.90 23.58
C ASP A 672 21.60 -7.78 24.78
N TYR A 673 20.91 -8.91 24.57
CA TYR A 673 20.65 -9.87 25.65
C TYR A 673 21.94 -10.63 26.04
N PRO A 674 22.25 -10.72 27.35
CA PRO A 674 23.49 -11.32 27.84
C PRO A 674 23.47 -12.85 27.93
N ASP A 675 22.40 -13.50 27.42
CA ASP A 675 22.28 -14.96 27.37
C ASP A 675 22.92 -15.54 26.10
N PHE A 676 22.81 -16.86 25.92
CA PHE A 676 23.38 -17.60 24.79
C PHE A 676 22.32 -18.15 23.82
N GLU A 677 21.12 -17.60 23.85
CA GLU A 677 20.04 -18.00 22.94
C GLU A 677 20.29 -17.44 21.51
N GLU A 678 19.60 -17.99 20.50
CA GLU A 678 19.86 -17.69 19.08
C GLU A 678 19.55 -16.22 18.70
N TYR A 679 18.41 -15.68 19.15
CA TYR A 679 17.94 -14.36 18.74
C TYR A 679 18.20 -13.29 19.80
N ARG A 680 19.46 -12.88 20.01
CA ARG A 680 19.84 -11.91 21.07
C ARG A 680 19.58 -10.44 20.74
N ASP A 681 19.11 -10.15 19.54
CA ASP A 681 18.86 -8.79 19.09
C ASP A 681 17.60 -8.19 19.72
N VAL A 682 17.57 -6.86 19.86
CA VAL A 682 16.49 -6.16 20.56
C VAL A 682 15.90 -5.04 19.71
N PHE A 683 14.57 -5.07 19.59
CA PHE A 683 13.75 -3.93 19.18
C PHE A 683 13.49 -3.04 20.39
N TYR A 684 14.15 -1.89 20.42
CA TYR A 684 13.77 -0.80 21.31
C TYR A 684 12.68 0.02 20.63
N TYR A 685 11.46 -0.02 21.17
CA TYR A 685 10.29 0.62 20.58
C TYR A 685 9.84 1.84 21.38
N THR A 686 9.19 2.76 20.68
CA THR A 686 8.45 3.88 21.27
C THR A 686 7.01 3.84 20.80
N ASN A 687 6.09 4.12 21.71
CA ASN A 687 4.66 4.25 21.48
C ASN A 687 4.22 5.60 22.02
N ASP A 688 3.84 6.52 21.14
CA ASP A 688 3.32 7.83 21.52
C ASP A 688 1.88 7.64 22.01
N LEU A 689 1.50 8.22 23.16
CA LEU A 689 0.15 8.15 23.75
C LEU A 689 -0.71 9.36 23.43
N THR A 690 -0.10 10.45 22.97
CA THR A 690 -0.77 11.70 22.61
C THR A 690 -0.59 11.98 21.12
N TRP A 691 -1.54 12.70 20.54
CA TRP A 691 -1.33 13.37 19.26
C TRP A 691 -0.87 14.79 19.50
N ASN A 692 -0.01 15.28 18.60
CA ASN A 692 0.32 16.69 18.50
C ASN A 692 -0.36 17.22 17.25
N GLU A 693 -0.93 18.42 17.33
CA GLU A 693 -1.56 19.01 16.15
C GLU A 693 -0.50 19.23 15.06
N ASP A 694 -0.80 18.80 13.83
CA ASP A 694 0.09 18.98 12.69
C ASP A 694 0.46 20.46 12.52
N GLU A 695 1.71 20.71 12.09
CA GLU A 695 2.13 22.05 11.70
C GLU A 695 1.19 22.56 10.60
N LEU A 696 0.72 23.79 10.72
CA LEU A 696 -0.14 24.38 9.69
C LEU A 696 0.62 24.41 8.36
N ARG A 697 0.03 23.84 7.32
CA ARG A 697 0.50 23.94 5.94
C ARG A 697 -0.58 24.58 5.09
N LEU A 698 -0.17 25.49 4.22
CA LEU A 698 -1.09 26.21 3.33
C LEU A 698 -0.85 25.87 1.85
N ASP A 699 -0.08 24.84 1.56
CA ASP A 699 0.40 24.50 0.22
C ASP A 699 0.06 23.07 -0.24
N ASN A 700 -0.56 22.28 0.63
CA ASN A 700 -0.72 20.84 0.50
C ASN A 700 -2.19 20.36 0.52
N GLY A 701 -3.16 21.24 0.27
CA GLY A 701 -4.60 20.91 0.31
C GLY A 701 -5.08 19.90 -0.75
N ILE A 702 -4.20 19.45 -1.66
CA ILE A 702 -4.43 18.27 -2.51
C ILE A 702 -4.07 17.00 -1.74
N THR A 703 -2.88 16.95 -1.13
CA THR A 703 -2.35 15.73 -0.50
C THR A 703 -2.92 15.51 0.90
N SER A 704 -3.32 16.58 1.59
CA SER A 704 -3.92 16.59 2.94
C SER A 704 -5.24 17.37 2.90
N PRO A 705 -6.35 16.72 2.48
CA PRO A 705 -7.64 17.40 2.33
C PRO A 705 -8.34 17.71 3.67
N LEU A 706 -8.00 16.98 4.74
CA LEU A 706 -8.54 17.14 6.09
C LEU A 706 -7.45 17.60 7.06
N THR A 707 -7.81 18.51 7.95
CA THR A 707 -7.01 18.85 9.14
C THR A 707 -7.48 18.09 10.37
N ALA A 708 -6.64 18.02 11.40
CA ALA A 708 -7.00 17.38 12.67
C ALA A 708 -8.31 17.91 13.27
N ARG A 709 -8.64 19.19 13.07
CA ARG A 709 -9.85 19.85 13.61
C ARG A 709 -11.13 19.45 12.90
N GLU A 710 -11.03 18.78 11.76
CA GLU A 710 -12.18 18.27 11.00
C GLU A 710 -12.46 16.80 11.32
N LEU A 711 -11.63 16.17 12.15
CA LEU A 711 -11.82 14.79 12.60
C LEU A 711 -12.80 14.76 13.79
N THR A 712 -13.84 13.93 13.68
CA THR A 712 -14.81 13.68 14.76
C THR A 712 -14.69 12.24 15.28
N GLN A 713 -15.15 11.98 16.50
CA GLN A 713 -15.11 10.63 17.08
C GLN A 713 -15.88 9.64 16.21
N GLU A 714 -17.03 10.04 15.68
CA GLU A 714 -17.89 9.24 14.82
C GLU A 714 -17.16 8.84 13.54
N TYR A 715 -16.52 9.81 12.86
CA TYR A 715 -15.76 9.56 11.63
C TYR A 715 -14.61 8.57 11.87
N LEU A 716 -13.85 8.74 12.96
CA LEU A 716 -12.72 7.86 13.30
C LEU A 716 -13.18 6.42 13.56
N ILE A 717 -14.27 6.25 14.32
CA ILE A 717 -14.83 4.93 14.65
C ILE A 717 -15.35 4.24 13.39
N GLU A 718 -16.08 4.98 12.55
CA GLU A 718 -16.66 4.47 11.30
C GLU A 718 -15.59 4.02 10.30
N GLN A 719 -14.47 4.75 10.21
CA GLN A 719 -13.37 4.46 9.29
C GLN A 719 -12.45 3.33 9.74
N LEU A 720 -12.45 2.98 11.02
CA LEU A 720 -11.47 2.08 11.60
C LEU A 720 -11.36 0.71 10.88
N PRO A 721 -12.47 0.06 10.45
CA PRO A 721 -12.38 -1.17 9.67
C PRO A 721 -11.72 -1.04 8.29
N PHE A 722 -11.90 0.11 7.63
CA PHE A 722 -11.40 0.40 6.28
C PHE A 722 -9.95 0.92 6.30
N LEU A 723 -9.54 1.53 7.41
CA LEU A 723 -8.13 1.85 7.68
C LEU A 723 -7.32 0.57 7.94
N THR A 724 -7.92 -0.36 8.70
CA THR A 724 -7.30 -1.62 9.14
C THR A 724 -7.20 -2.64 8.01
N ASN A 725 -8.28 -2.86 7.27
CA ASN A 725 -8.34 -3.85 6.21
C ASN A 725 -8.23 -3.17 4.86
N LYS A 726 -7.60 -3.85 3.90
CA LYS A 726 -7.54 -3.40 2.52
C LYS A 726 -7.90 -4.55 1.60
N VAL A 727 -8.87 -4.32 0.71
CA VAL A 727 -9.33 -5.31 -0.27
C VAL A 727 -8.98 -4.85 -1.68
N CYS A 728 -9.01 -5.81 -2.60
CA CYS A 728 -8.79 -5.56 -4.01
C CYS A 728 -10.09 -5.00 -4.63
N LEU A 729 -10.20 -3.68 -4.78
CA LEU A 729 -11.43 -2.99 -5.23
C LEU A 729 -11.88 -3.41 -6.63
N SER A 730 -10.98 -3.99 -7.42
CA SER A 730 -11.33 -4.62 -8.71
C SER A 730 -12.15 -5.90 -8.62
N ASN A 731 -12.16 -6.54 -7.45
CA ASN A 731 -12.83 -7.82 -7.22
C ASN A 731 -13.98 -7.68 -6.23
N PHE A 732 -13.77 -6.94 -5.14
CA PHE A 732 -14.73 -6.81 -4.05
C PHE A 732 -14.79 -5.37 -3.58
N VAL A 733 -16.00 -4.89 -3.33
CA VAL A 733 -16.27 -3.52 -2.87
C VAL A 733 -17.23 -3.53 -1.69
N SER A 734 -17.32 -2.40 -0.99
CA SER A 734 -18.39 -2.13 -0.02
C SER A 734 -19.42 -1.16 -0.62
N LEU A 735 -20.66 -1.17 -0.11
CA LEU A 735 -21.67 -0.17 -0.50
C LEU A 735 -21.19 1.26 -0.21
N ARG A 736 -20.49 1.44 0.92
CA ARG A 736 -19.84 2.70 1.30
C ARG A 736 -18.94 3.24 0.20
N TYR A 737 -18.04 2.41 -0.34
CA TYR A 737 -17.13 2.81 -1.41
C TYR A 737 -17.91 3.29 -2.65
N LEU A 738 -18.94 2.54 -3.05
CA LEU A 738 -19.79 2.88 -4.19
C LEU A 738 -20.57 4.19 -3.96
N ASP A 739 -21.07 4.40 -2.75
CA ASP A 739 -21.77 5.63 -2.36
C ASP A 739 -20.85 6.86 -2.45
N HIS A 740 -19.63 6.79 -1.89
CA HIS A 740 -18.66 7.86 -2.03
C HIS A 740 -18.30 8.13 -3.49
N PHE A 741 -18.08 7.07 -4.28
CA PHE A 741 -17.74 7.22 -5.69
C PHE A 741 -18.89 7.92 -6.45
N LYS A 742 -20.13 7.49 -6.22
CA LYS A 742 -21.33 8.09 -6.81
C LYS A 742 -21.51 9.56 -6.39
N GLU A 743 -21.27 9.88 -5.12
CA GLU A 743 -21.33 11.26 -4.63
C GLU A 743 -20.32 12.16 -5.35
N LEU A 744 -19.08 11.70 -5.52
CA LEU A 744 -18.05 12.44 -6.25
C LEU A 744 -18.41 12.65 -7.72
N PHE A 745 -18.94 11.62 -8.38
CA PHE A 745 -19.40 11.72 -9.78
C PHE A 745 -20.60 12.64 -9.95
N SER A 746 -21.47 12.73 -8.94
CA SER A 746 -22.63 13.63 -8.98
C SER A 746 -22.25 15.11 -9.09
N GLN A 747 -21.00 15.46 -8.77
CA GLN A 747 -20.45 16.81 -8.92
C GLN A 747 -20.08 17.15 -10.38
N LEU A 748 -20.02 16.16 -11.27
CA LEU A 748 -19.64 16.32 -12.67
C LEU A 748 -20.87 16.43 -13.58
N PRO A 749 -20.76 17.07 -14.77
CA PRO A 749 -21.81 17.04 -15.78
C PRO A 749 -22.16 15.61 -16.19
N LYS A 750 -23.44 15.34 -16.50
CA LYS A 750 -23.92 13.98 -16.82
C LYS A 750 -23.13 13.30 -17.93
N GLU A 751 -22.69 14.05 -18.95
CA GLU A 751 -21.95 13.48 -20.08
C GLU A 751 -20.51 13.10 -19.73
N LEU A 752 -20.00 13.46 -18.54
CA LEU A 752 -18.69 13.04 -18.06
C LEU A 752 -18.78 11.96 -16.98
N GLN A 753 -19.97 11.47 -16.66
CA GLN A 753 -20.18 10.51 -15.57
C GLN A 753 -19.87 9.06 -15.98
N HIS A 754 -18.77 8.86 -16.71
CA HIS A 754 -18.20 7.55 -17.02
C HIS A 754 -16.75 7.52 -16.57
N GLY A 755 -16.37 6.58 -15.72
CA GLY A 755 -15.03 6.68 -15.17
C GLY A 755 -14.47 5.47 -14.47
N TYR A 756 -13.29 5.68 -13.90
CA TYR A 756 -12.51 4.66 -13.22
C TYR A 756 -11.99 5.24 -11.91
N SER A 757 -11.93 4.44 -10.86
CA SER A 757 -11.05 4.76 -9.73
C SER A 757 -9.59 4.50 -10.11
N ALA A 758 -8.67 5.12 -9.39
CA ALA A 758 -7.23 4.93 -9.56
C ALA A 758 -6.52 5.22 -8.24
N SER A 759 -5.25 4.85 -8.16
CA SER A 759 -4.44 4.96 -6.95
C SER A 759 -3.65 6.28 -6.89
N GLY A 760 -3.49 6.99 -8.02
CA GLY A 760 -2.72 8.23 -8.11
C GLY A 760 -2.78 8.88 -9.50
N GLN A 761 -2.15 10.05 -9.66
CA GLN A 761 -2.20 10.84 -10.92
C GLN A 761 -1.63 10.07 -12.12
N SER A 762 -0.47 9.42 -11.96
CA SER A 762 0.18 8.69 -13.03
C SER A 762 -0.71 7.58 -13.60
N GLU A 763 -1.45 6.89 -12.72
CA GLU A 763 -2.40 5.85 -13.12
C GLU A 763 -3.59 6.43 -13.90
N CYS A 764 -4.11 7.60 -13.49
CA CYS A 764 -5.18 8.28 -14.23
C CYS A 764 -4.75 8.62 -15.66
N VAL A 765 -3.53 9.14 -15.83
CA VAL A 765 -2.97 9.44 -17.15
C VAL A 765 -2.91 8.20 -18.03
N ASP A 766 -2.38 7.10 -17.50
CA ASP A 766 -2.31 5.82 -18.21
C ASP A 766 -3.69 5.31 -18.61
N LYS A 767 -4.67 5.39 -17.70
CA LYS A 767 -6.05 4.97 -17.98
C LYS A 767 -6.64 5.80 -19.13
N ILE A 768 -6.61 7.13 -19.04
CA ILE A 768 -7.17 7.98 -20.11
C ILE A 768 -6.47 7.74 -21.44
N SER A 769 -5.13 7.70 -21.45
CA SER A 769 -4.37 7.46 -22.69
C SER A 769 -4.70 6.12 -23.33
N LYS A 770 -4.77 5.04 -22.54
CA LYS A 770 -5.18 3.72 -23.03
C LYS A 770 -6.60 3.73 -23.58
N SER A 771 -7.54 4.39 -22.90
CA SER A 771 -8.93 4.54 -23.35
C SER A 771 -8.98 5.17 -24.74
N MET A 772 -8.27 6.29 -24.90
CA MET A 772 -8.20 7.02 -26.17
C MET A 772 -7.50 6.24 -27.28
N PHE A 773 -6.43 5.49 -26.97
CA PHE A 773 -5.75 4.65 -27.96
C PHE A 773 -6.66 3.54 -28.50
N VAL A 774 -7.49 2.94 -27.64
CA VAL A 774 -8.45 1.91 -28.07
C VAL A 774 -9.55 2.53 -28.92
N ALA A 775 -10.18 3.62 -28.45
CA ALA A 775 -11.21 4.33 -29.21
C ALA A 775 -10.68 4.79 -30.58
N GLU A 776 -9.44 5.27 -30.64
CA GLU A 776 -8.78 5.68 -31.89
C GLU A 776 -8.63 4.50 -32.87
N LYS A 777 -8.13 3.35 -32.38
CA LYS A 777 -7.98 2.12 -33.18
C LYS A 777 -9.31 1.62 -33.72
N GLU A 778 -10.39 1.70 -32.95
CA GLU A 778 -11.74 1.30 -33.38
C GLU A 778 -12.26 2.15 -34.55
N THR A 779 -11.80 3.40 -34.68
CA THR A 779 -12.10 4.26 -35.84
C THR A 779 -11.21 4.01 -37.06
N GLY A 780 -10.25 3.09 -36.98
CA GLY A 780 -9.27 2.81 -38.05
C GLY A 780 -8.19 3.88 -38.22
N ARG A 781 -8.11 4.84 -37.30
CA ARG A 781 -7.08 5.89 -37.27
C ARG A 781 -5.93 5.49 -36.35
N THR A 782 -4.79 6.17 -36.48
CA THR A 782 -3.54 5.83 -35.79
C THR A 782 -2.87 7.03 -35.11
N ARG A 783 -3.65 8.03 -34.70
CA ARG A 783 -3.14 9.22 -34.00
C ARG A 783 -2.57 8.82 -32.64
N HIS A 784 -1.42 9.39 -32.31
CA HIS A 784 -0.67 8.97 -31.12
C HIS A 784 0.22 10.06 -30.52
N LYS A 785 0.33 11.22 -31.17
CA LYS A 785 1.03 12.38 -30.62
C LYS A 785 0.11 13.13 -29.66
N MET A 786 0.69 13.70 -28.61
CA MET A 786 -0.03 14.52 -27.63
C MET A 786 0.53 15.93 -27.62
N ILE A 787 -0.30 16.89 -27.20
CA ILE A 787 0.15 18.25 -26.87
C ILE A 787 0.01 18.45 -25.36
N SER A 788 1.03 19.06 -24.75
CA SER A 788 1.04 19.53 -23.36
C SER A 788 1.65 20.94 -23.31
N PHE A 789 1.73 21.53 -22.12
CA PHE A 789 2.14 22.91 -21.91
C PHE A 789 3.22 23.02 -20.83
N LYS A 790 4.19 23.93 -21.04
CA LYS A 790 5.29 24.16 -20.10
C LYS A 790 4.78 24.52 -18.70
N GLY A 791 5.20 23.79 -17.68
CA GLY A 791 4.81 24.03 -16.29
C GLY A 791 3.54 23.30 -15.84
N HIS A 792 2.87 22.59 -16.75
CA HIS A 792 1.78 21.70 -16.38
C HIS A 792 2.31 20.37 -15.83
N TYR A 793 1.54 19.73 -14.95
CA TYR A 793 1.93 18.54 -14.20
C TYR A 793 0.83 17.48 -14.25
N PHE A 794 1.24 16.24 -14.50
CA PHE A 794 0.36 15.08 -14.65
C PHE A 794 0.86 13.86 -13.85
N GLY A 795 1.84 14.05 -12.96
CA GLY A 795 2.51 12.98 -12.23
C GLY A 795 3.83 12.54 -12.87
N LEU A 796 4.68 11.87 -12.10
CA LEU A 796 5.99 11.38 -12.56
C LEU A 796 6.16 9.86 -12.42
N GLY A 797 5.12 9.15 -11.96
CA GLY A 797 5.18 7.72 -11.70
C GLY A 797 5.19 6.85 -12.95
N SER A 798 4.60 7.30 -14.07
CA SER A 798 4.58 6.54 -15.33
C SER A 798 5.29 7.25 -16.49
N PHE A 799 5.68 6.50 -17.51
CA PHE A 799 6.34 7.08 -18.69
C PHE A 799 5.46 8.08 -19.44
N MET A 800 4.15 7.84 -19.52
CA MET A 800 3.22 8.78 -20.17
C MET A 800 3.05 10.04 -19.32
N SER A 801 2.85 9.89 -18.01
CA SER A 801 2.70 11.04 -17.11
C SER A 801 3.96 11.93 -17.11
N ARG A 802 5.15 11.32 -17.11
CA ARG A 802 6.44 12.03 -17.25
C ARG A 802 6.55 12.76 -18.58
N SER A 803 6.22 12.09 -19.69
CA SER A 803 6.28 12.69 -21.04
C SER A 803 5.35 13.90 -21.18
N LEU A 804 4.19 13.88 -20.52
CA LEU A 804 3.26 15.02 -20.46
C LEU A 804 3.72 16.14 -19.52
N SER A 805 4.40 15.80 -18.42
CA SER A 805 4.79 16.78 -17.38
C SER A 805 6.13 17.46 -17.62
N LYS A 806 7.06 16.78 -18.29
CA LYS A 806 8.43 17.28 -18.51
C LYS A 806 8.88 16.97 -19.93
N LYS A 807 9.61 17.94 -20.53
CA LYS A 807 10.24 17.75 -21.84
C LYS A 807 11.54 16.96 -21.70
N GLU A 808 12.28 17.21 -20.62
CA GLU A 808 13.46 16.43 -20.26
C GLU A 808 13.01 15.02 -19.83
N ASP A 809 13.62 13.98 -20.41
CA ASP A 809 13.30 12.57 -20.12
C ASP A 809 12.00 12.03 -20.78
N GLY A 810 11.53 12.67 -21.85
CA GLY A 810 10.40 12.19 -22.64
C GLY A 810 10.63 10.80 -23.26
N TYR A 811 9.61 9.95 -23.18
CA TYR A 811 9.58 8.62 -23.79
C TYR A 811 8.54 8.56 -24.92
N PHE A 812 7.34 9.06 -24.68
CA PHE A 812 6.27 9.18 -25.68
C PHE A 812 6.33 10.52 -26.44
N PRO A 813 5.80 10.58 -27.68
CA PRO A 813 5.83 11.79 -28.48
C PRO A 813 4.84 12.83 -27.96
N VAL A 814 5.36 13.80 -27.18
CA VAL A 814 4.60 14.93 -26.64
C VAL A 814 5.23 16.24 -27.09
N GLU A 815 4.43 17.10 -27.71
CA GLU A 815 4.80 18.48 -28.01
C GLU A 815 4.47 19.38 -26.83
N HIS A 816 5.45 20.17 -26.37
CA HIS A 816 5.31 21.08 -25.22
C HIS A 816 5.25 22.53 -25.71
N LEU A 817 4.05 23.12 -25.70
CA LEU A 817 3.80 24.51 -26.06
C LEU A 817 3.97 25.46 -24.86
N ASP A 818 3.95 26.76 -25.10
CA ASP A 818 3.97 27.74 -24.01
C ASP A 818 2.68 27.69 -23.20
N SER A 819 2.76 27.78 -21.86
CA SER A 819 1.56 27.80 -21.03
C SER A 819 0.80 29.14 -21.18
N PRO A 820 -0.52 29.09 -21.38
CA PRO A 820 -1.33 30.28 -21.57
C PRO A 820 -1.55 31.04 -20.25
N ASN A 821 -1.50 32.35 -20.32
CA ASN A 821 -1.82 33.28 -19.24
C ASN A 821 -2.61 34.48 -19.79
N LYS A 822 -2.96 35.43 -18.93
CA LYS A 822 -3.78 36.60 -19.32
C LYS A 822 -3.15 37.44 -20.45
N GLU A 823 -1.83 37.43 -20.58
CA GLU A 823 -1.09 38.28 -21.52
C GLU A 823 -0.81 37.57 -22.87
N ASN A 824 -0.57 36.26 -22.86
CA ASN A 824 -0.07 35.53 -24.03
C ASN A 824 -1.07 34.52 -24.65
N TRP A 825 -2.24 34.30 -24.06
CA TRP A 825 -3.11 33.16 -24.46
C TRP A 825 -3.50 33.16 -25.95
N LYS A 826 -3.64 34.33 -26.58
CA LYS A 826 -3.93 34.43 -28.03
C LYS A 826 -2.78 33.92 -28.88
N GLU A 827 -1.54 34.11 -28.43
CA GLU A 827 -0.37 33.59 -29.13
C GLU A 827 -0.23 32.09 -28.91
N VAL A 828 -0.48 31.61 -27.69
CA VAL A 828 -0.53 30.17 -27.41
C VAL A 828 -1.60 29.48 -28.25
N LEU A 829 -2.77 30.10 -28.43
CA LEU A 829 -3.83 29.55 -29.29
C LEU A 829 -3.35 29.38 -30.74
N LYS A 830 -2.58 30.32 -31.31
CA LYS A 830 -1.98 30.15 -32.63
C LYS A 830 -0.93 29.04 -32.68
N GLN A 831 -0.14 28.88 -31.60
CA GLN A 831 0.78 27.74 -31.49
C GLN A 831 0.00 26.43 -31.57
N ILE A 832 -1.14 26.33 -30.87
CA ILE A 832 -2.03 25.16 -30.91
C ILE A 832 -2.60 24.99 -32.32
N GLU A 833 -3.13 26.02 -32.96
CA GLU A 833 -3.67 25.92 -34.33
C GLU A 833 -2.65 25.37 -35.33
N THR A 834 -1.37 25.74 -35.15
CA THR A 834 -0.23 25.27 -35.95
C THR A 834 0.14 23.82 -35.65
N ALA A 835 0.20 23.44 -34.36
CA ALA A 835 0.61 22.11 -33.91
C ALA A 835 -0.52 21.05 -34.00
N ALA A 836 -1.78 21.47 -33.89
CA ALA A 836 -2.97 20.62 -33.84
C ALA A 836 -3.33 20.06 -35.23
N ASN A 837 -2.43 19.25 -35.78
CA ASN A 837 -2.71 18.46 -36.98
C ASN A 837 -3.71 17.34 -36.63
N PRO A 838 -4.94 17.37 -37.18
CA PRO A 838 -5.98 16.40 -36.83
C PRO A 838 -5.64 14.96 -37.24
N ASP A 839 -4.65 14.76 -38.12
CA ASP A 839 -4.21 13.43 -38.59
C ASP A 839 -3.11 12.81 -37.71
N GLU A 840 -2.51 13.59 -36.80
CA GLU A 840 -1.41 13.12 -35.94
C GLU A 840 -1.71 13.24 -34.45
N ILE A 841 -2.36 14.33 -34.04
CA ILE A 841 -2.62 14.66 -32.64
C ILE A 841 -3.86 13.93 -32.15
N LEU A 842 -3.68 13.12 -31.11
CA LEU A 842 -4.77 12.40 -30.46
C LEU A 842 -5.48 13.27 -29.41
N ALA A 843 -4.70 13.93 -28.54
CA ALA A 843 -5.25 14.72 -27.45
C ALA A 843 -4.37 15.92 -27.07
N ILE A 844 -5.03 16.96 -26.58
CA ILE A 844 -4.43 18.11 -25.90
C ILE A 844 -4.67 17.97 -24.40
N TRP A 845 -3.60 17.92 -23.63
CA TRP A 845 -3.62 17.76 -22.18
C TRP A 845 -3.28 19.08 -21.51
N LEU A 846 -4.10 19.51 -20.55
CA LEU A 846 -3.80 20.69 -19.75
C LEU A 846 -4.34 20.57 -18.32
N GLU A 847 -3.93 21.51 -17.49
CA GLU A 847 -4.47 21.75 -16.15
C GLU A 847 -5.19 23.10 -16.23
N PRO A 848 -6.50 23.17 -15.96
CA PRO A 848 -7.21 24.46 -15.93
C PRO A 848 -6.66 25.40 -14.86
N LEU A 849 -6.17 24.83 -13.76
CA LEU A 849 -5.35 25.49 -12.75
C LEU A 849 -4.05 24.69 -12.58
N PRO A 850 -2.93 25.10 -13.21
CA PRO A 850 -1.70 24.30 -13.19
C PRO A 850 -1.09 24.19 -11.79
N GLN A 851 -0.78 22.97 -11.33
CA GLN A 851 -0.30 22.70 -9.96
C GLN A 851 1.02 23.41 -9.60
N ASN A 852 1.88 23.64 -10.58
CA ASN A 852 3.19 24.28 -10.39
C ASN A 852 3.17 25.80 -10.65
N LEU A 853 2.17 26.30 -11.39
CA LEU A 853 2.05 27.73 -11.70
C LEU A 853 1.06 28.43 -10.77
N LEU A 854 0.00 27.73 -10.36
CA LEU A 854 -1.15 28.20 -9.57
C LEU A 854 -1.76 29.51 -10.07
N GLU A 855 -1.72 29.72 -11.39
CA GLU A 855 -2.46 30.78 -12.08
C GLU A 855 -3.53 30.11 -12.94
N PRO A 856 -4.83 30.40 -12.73
CA PRO A 856 -5.89 29.80 -13.53
C PRO A 856 -5.78 30.25 -14.99
N LEU A 857 -6.00 29.32 -15.92
CA LEU A 857 -6.01 29.65 -17.33
C LEU A 857 -7.17 30.60 -17.67
N PRO A 858 -7.01 31.55 -18.60
CA PRO A 858 -8.10 32.46 -18.99
C PRO A 858 -9.32 31.69 -19.51
N LEU A 859 -10.52 32.04 -19.03
CA LEU A 859 -11.75 31.38 -19.44
C LEU A 859 -11.98 31.47 -20.96
N GLU A 860 -11.73 32.64 -21.57
CA GLU A 860 -11.86 32.84 -23.02
C GLU A 860 -10.93 31.93 -23.81
N PHE A 861 -9.71 31.68 -23.32
CA PHE A 861 -8.79 30.73 -23.94
C PHE A 861 -9.37 29.31 -23.92
N LEU A 862 -9.94 28.87 -22.79
CA LEU A 862 -10.53 27.54 -22.67
C LEU A 862 -11.74 27.36 -23.60
N LYS A 863 -12.56 28.39 -23.80
CA LYS A 863 -13.71 28.38 -24.74
C LYS A 863 -13.24 28.25 -26.19
N GLU A 864 -12.25 29.03 -26.59
CA GLU A 864 -11.68 28.96 -27.95
C GLU A 864 -10.97 27.62 -28.18
N LEU A 865 -10.23 27.12 -27.20
CA LEU A 865 -9.59 25.80 -27.27
C LEU A 865 -10.62 24.68 -27.41
N ARG A 866 -11.70 24.70 -26.63
CA ARG A 866 -12.77 23.70 -26.76
C ARG A 866 -13.38 23.72 -28.16
N THR A 867 -13.64 24.92 -28.69
CA THR A 867 -14.17 25.11 -30.05
C THR A 867 -13.22 24.52 -31.09
N LEU A 868 -11.93 24.83 -31.00
CA LEU A 868 -10.89 24.30 -31.88
C LEU A 868 -10.79 22.77 -31.82
N CYS A 869 -10.78 22.19 -30.61
CA CYS A 869 -10.74 20.74 -30.41
C CYS A 869 -11.95 20.05 -31.04
N THR A 870 -13.15 20.62 -30.89
CA THR A 870 -14.37 20.10 -31.51
C THR A 870 -14.30 20.17 -33.04
N GLN A 871 -13.85 21.30 -33.61
CA GLN A 871 -13.70 21.46 -35.06
C GLN A 871 -12.69 20.47 -35.66
N LYS A 872 -11.57 20.24 -34.97
CA LYS A 872 -10.51 19.34 -35.42
C LYS A 872 -10.69 17.89 -34.98
N LYS A 873 -11.74 17.58 -34.20
CA LYS A 873 -11.98 16.25 -33.60
C LYS A 873 -10.76 15.73 -32.80
N ILE A 874 -10.16 16.61 -32.02
CA ILE A 874 -9.04 16.30 -31.12
C ILE A 874 -9.59 16.25 -29.70
N ASN A 875 -9.22 15.23 -28.93
CA ASN A 875 -9.68 15.09 -27.57
C ASN A 875 -9.05 16.17 -26.68
N LEU A 876 -9.84 16.76 -25.78
CA LEU A 876 -9.37 17.67 -24.74
C LEU A 876 -9.37 16.95 -23.39
N VAL A 877 -8.22 16.92 -22.71
CA VAL A 877 -8.04 16.24 -21.42
C VAL A 877 -7.64 17.22 -20.32
N TYR A 878 -8.39 17.22 -19.22
CA TYR A 878 -8.09 18.04 -18.05
C TYR A 878 -7.52 17.23 -16.88
N ASN A 879 -6.42 17.70 -16.31
CA ASN A 879 -6.07 17.38 -14.94
C ASN A 879 -6.73 18.42 -14.01
N GLU A 880 -7.78 17.99 -13.30
CA GLU A 880 -8.59 18.82 -12.41
C GLU A 880 -8.11 18.79 -10.96
N THR A 881 -6.97 18.14 -10.68
CA THR A 881 -6.45 17.92 -9.31
C THR A 881 -6.39 19.23 -8.51
N ALA A 882 -5.82 20.31 -9.07
CA ALA A 882 -5.76 21.61 -8.40
C ALA A 882 -7.02 22.46 -8.57
N SER A 883 -7.77 22.33 -9.67
CA SER A 883 -8.96 23.14 -9.96
C SER A 883 -10.24 22.65 -9.27
N SER A 884 -10.25 21.40 -8.79
CA SER A 884 -11.33 20.80 -8.00
C SER A 884 -11.55 21.50 -6.65
N MET A 885 -12.58 21.09 -5.90
CA MET A 885 -12.99 21.70 -4.63
C MET A 885 -13.27 23.20 -4.76
N TYR A 886 -13.92 23.60 -5.86
CA TYR A 886 -14.32 24.97 -6.16
C TYR A 886 -13.15 25.96 -6.26
N ARG A 887 -11.92 25.48 -6.54
CA ARG A 887 -10.73 26.34 -6.58
C ARG A 887 -10.59 27.10 -7.89
N PHE A 888 -11.06 26.53 -9.00
CA PHE A 888 -11.11 27.25 -10.28
C PHE A 888 -12.23 28.27 -10.32
N ASP A 889 -13.44 27.90 -9.90
CA ASP A 889 -14.59 28.78 -9.84
C ASP A 889 -15.40 28.51 -8.56
N ALA A 890 -15.98 29.55 -7.97
CA ALA A 890 -16.69 29.44 -6.70
C ALA A 890 -18.09 28.78 -6.83
N SER A 891 -18.58 28.62 -8.05
CA SER A 891 -19.90 28.04 -8.36
C SER A 891 -19.83 26.62 -8.91
N THR A 892 -18.67 26.18 -9.41
CA THR A 892 -18.51 24.84 -9.99
C THR A 892 -17.45 24.02 -9.26
N PHE A 893 -17.70 22.71 -9.08
CA PHE A 893 -16.82 21.82 -8.33
C PHE A 893 -15.39 21.76 -8.91
N CYS A 894 -15.27 21.69 -10.24
CA CYS A 894 -14.02 21.78 -10.99
C CYS A 894 -14.23 22.63 -12.27
N ALA A 895 -13.19 22.86 -13.07
CA ALA A 895 -13.30 23.71 -14.26
C ALA A 895 -14.18 23.07 -15.36
N GLY A 896 -13.96 21.78 -15.62
CA GLY A 896 -14.72 20.97 -16.59
C GLY A 896 -16.19 20.75 -16.22
N SER A 897 -16.62 21.20 -15.04
CA SER A 897 -18.04 21.27 -14.67
C SER A 897 -18.80 22.40 -15.40
N ASN A 898 -18.08 23.35 -16.02
CA ASN A 898 -18.68 24.37 -16.86
C ASN A 898 -18.93 23.83 -18.29
N ASN A 899 -20.19 23.88 -18.73
CA ASN A 899 -20.64 23.34 -20.01
C ASN A 899 -19.97 24.00 -21.24
N GLU A 900 -19.50 25.24 -21.16
CA GLU A 900 -18.87 25.95 -22.28
C GLU A 900 -17.42 25.49 -22.54
N ILE A 901 -16.77 24.89 -21.53
CA ILE A 901 -15.34 24.51 -21.57
C ILE A 901 -15.13 23.03 -21.21
N LYS A 902 -16.19 22.23 -21.33
CA LYS A 902 -16.19 20.82 -20.91
C LYS A 902 -15.12 20.00 -21.66
N PRO A 903 -14.26 19.23 -20.96
CA PRO A 903 -13.30 18.36 -21.63
C PRO A 903 -13.99 17.10 -22.18
N ASP A 904 -13.24 16.29 -22.93
CA ASP A 904 -13.69 14.94 -23.36
C ASP A 904 -13.34 13.88 -22.31
N ALA A 905 -12.28 14.11 -21.52
CA ALA A 905 -11.91 13.33 -20.35
C ALA A 905 -11.14 14.17 -19.33
N GLY A 906 -11.03 13.68 -18.11
CA GLY A 906 -10.17 14.27 -17.12
C GLY A 906 -10.02 13.41 -15.87
N PHE A 907 -9.27 13.92 -14.90
CA PHE A 907 -9.09 13.24 -13.63
C PHE A 907 -8.87 14.19 -12.47
N ILE A 908 -9.17 13.70 -11.26
CA ILE A 908 -8.87 14.36 -9.99
C ILE A 908 -8.07 13.37 -9.14
N PHE A 909 -6.86 13.75 -8.75
CA PHE A 909 -6.16 13.10 -7.64
C PHE A 909 -6.58 13.75 -6.33
N MET A 910 -6.90 12.91 -5.36
CA MET A 910 -7.55 13.31 -4.11
C MET A 910 -6.58 13.34 -2.92
N GLY A 911 -5.30 13.09 -3.17
CA GLY A 911 -4.31 12.80 -2.13
C GLY A 911 -4.31 11.32 -1.75
N ALA A 912 -3.31 10.93 -0.94
CA ALA A 912 -3.10 9.55 -0.50
C ALA A 912 -3.15 8.55 -1.69
N GLN A 913 -3.88 7.45 -1.53
CA GLN A 913 -4.06 6.42 -2.55
C GLN A 913 -5.48 6.49 -3.14
N ALA A 914 -5.93 7.67 -3.58
CA ALA A 914 -7.24 7.87 -4.18
C ALA A 914 -7.19 8.85 -5.36
N ALA A 915 -7.76 8.43 -6.49
CA ALA A 915 -7.94 9.24 -7.67
C ALA A 915 -9.14 8.74 -8.48
N MET A 916 -9.67 9.62 -9.33
CA MET A 916 -10.83 9.38 -10.17
C MET A 916 -10.54 9.88 -11.58
N VAL A 917 -10.79 9.03 -12.56
CA VAL A 917 -10.87 9.38 -13.99
C VAL A 917 -12.34 9.53 -14.34
N PHE A 918 -12.67 10.53 -15.15
CA PHE A 918 -13.99 10.75 -15.73
C PHE A 918 -13.85 11.05 -17.22
N ALA A 919 -14.83 10.67 -18.03
CA ALA A 919 -14.80 10.77 -19.47
C ALA A 919 -16.21 10.80 -20.06
N ASN A 920 -16.30 11.26 -21.30
CA ASN A 920 -17.49 11.03 -22.11
C ASN A 920 -17.59 9.57 -22.56
N GLU A 921 -18.79 9.18 -23.01
CA GLU A 921 -19.08 7.81 -23.44
C GLU A 921 -18.13 7.33 -24.55
N GLU A 922 -17.79 8.20 -25.50
CA GLU A 922 -16.87 7.89 -26.62
C GLU A 922 -15.45 7.53 -26.16
N ASN A 923 -15.00 8.10 -25.04
CA ASN A 923 -13.68 7.85 -24.47
C ASN A 923 -13.72 6.89 -23.28
N PHE A 924 -14.86 6.25 -23.01
CA PHE A 924 -15.02 5.28 -21.93
C PHE A 924 -15.00 3.84 -22.45
N LEU A 925 -14.22 2.98 -21.81
CA LEU A 925 -14.23 1.55 -22.05
C LEU A 925 -15.00 0.90 -20.89
N ALA A 926 -16.15 0.27 -21.20
CA ALA A 926 -17.00 -0.33 -20.16
C ALA A 926 -16.54 -1.72 -19.68
N LYS A 927 -15.89 -2.51 -20.54
CA LYS A 927 -15.38 -3.86 -20.21
C LYS A 927 -13.85 -4.03 -20.17
N PRO A 928 -13.04 -3.07 -19.70
CA PRO A 928 -11.61 -3.18 -19.80
C PRO A 928 -11.05 -3.82 -18.54
N LEU A 929 -11.03 -5.14 -18.49
CA LEU A 929 -10.26 -5.88 -17.49
C LEU A 929 -8.79 -5.40 -17.43
N MET A 930 -8.32 -4.72 -18.48
CA MET A 930 -6.98 -4.15 -18.64
C MET A 930 -6.76 -2.73 -18.13
N MET A 931 -7.83 -2.03 -17.76
CA MET A 931 -7.75 -0.70 -17.18
C MET A 931 -7.70 -0.76 -15.65
N ILE A 932 -8.00 -1.93 -15.09
CA ILE A 932 -8.11 -2.15 -13.66
C ILE A 932 -6.78 -2.61 -13.07
N SER A 933 -6.22 -1.86 -12.13
CA SER A 933 -5.10 -2.28 -11.30
C SER A 933 -5.56 -3.16 -10.13
N THR A 934 -4.62 -3.76 -9.39
CA THR A 934 -4.97 -4.58 -8.22
C THR A 934 -5.64 -3.75 -7.12
N TRP A 935 -5.23 -2.50 -6.93
CA TRP A 935 -5.76 -1.66 -5.85
C TRP A 935 -6.86 -0.73 -6.33
N ASP A 936 -6.65 -0.04 -7.45
CA ASP A 936 -7.60 0.94 -8.00
C ASP A 936 -8.07 1.96 -6.94
N GLY A 937 -7.16 2.31 -6.03
CA GLY A 937 -7.40 3.16 -4.89
C GLY A 937 -7.51 2.43 -3.54
N ASP A 938 -8.09 3.12 -2.56
CA ASP A 938 -8.20 2.70 -1.16
C ASP A 938 -9.46 3.32 -0.53
N GLU A 939 -10.38 2.50 0.01
CA GLU A 939 -11.70 2.98 0.48
C GLU A 939 -11.60 4.08 1.55
N PHE A 940 -10.62 3.96 2.45
CA PHE A 940 -10.34 4.94 3.49
C PHE A 940 -9.86 6.29 2.91
N SER A 941 -9.00 6.23 1.90
CA SER A 941 -8.51 7.44 1.20
C SER A 941 -9.65 8.17 0.48
N PHE A 942 -10.57 7.44 -0.18
CA PHE A 942 -11.78 8.02 -0.79
C PHE A 942 -12.67 8.69 0.26
N ALA A 943 -12.93 8.01 1.39
CA ALA A 943 -13.75 8.55 2.47
C ALA A 943 -13.22 9.89 3.02
N SER A 944 -11.89 10.04 3.08
CA SER A 944 -11.26 11.26 3.60
C SER A 944 -11.47 12.46 2.68
N PHE A 945 -11.42 12.24 1.37
CA PHE A 945 -11.72 13.29 0.39
C PHE A 945 -13.22 13.63 0.36
N THR A 946 -14.09 12.61 0.37
CA THR A 946 -15.54 12.82 0.45
C THR A 946 -15.91 13.60 1.70
N LYS A 947 -15.32 13.28 2.86
CA LYS A 947 -15.55 14.03 4.11
C LYS A 947 -15.15 15.50 3.99
N ALA A 948 -14.04 15.80 3.32
CA ALA A 948 -13.62 17.18 3.08
C ALA A 948 -14.61 17.94 2.18
N LEU A 949 -15.17 17.26 1.16
CA LEU A 949 -16.20 17.81 0.29
C LEU A 949 -17.52 18.03 1.04
N GLU A 950 -17.97 17.07 1.84
CA GLU A 950 -19.15 17.20 2.71
C GLU A 950 -19.04 18.42 3.61
N ASN A 951 -17.88 18.63 4.25
CA ASN A 951 -17.64 19.77 5.13
C ASN A 951 -17.80 21.12 4.40
N ILE A 952 -17.43 21.18 3.11
CA ILE A 952 -17.62 22.35 2.26
C ILE A 952 -19.09 22.50 1.88
N ASN A 953 -19.73 21.42 1.45
CA ASN A 953 -21.10 21.40 0.95
C ASN A 953 -22.16 21.57 2.04
N ALA A 954 -21.82 21.28 3.30
CA ALA A 954 -22.69 21.51 4.45
C ALA A 954 -22.97 23.02 4.68
N ASP A 955 -22.01 23.90 4.39
CA ASP A 955 -22.20 25.36 4.41
C ASP A 955 -21.32 26.08 3.36
N PRO A 956 -21.76 26.10 2.08
CA PRO A 956 -21.01 26.73 1.00
C PRO A 956 -20.81 28.23 1.20
N LYS A 957 -21.72 28.91 1.92
CA LYS A 957 -21.63 30.35 2.21
C LYS A 957 -20.52 30.62 3.22
N ALA A 958 -20.45 29.83 4.29
CA ALA A 958 -19.35 29.92 5.25
C ALA A 958 -18.00 29.60 4.57
N TYR A 959 -17.97 28.60 3.69
CA TYR A 959 -16.77 28.29 2.91
C TYR A 959 -16.28 29.47 2.08
N GLN A 960 -17.18 30.09 1.30
CA GLN A 960 -16.86 31.28 0.50
C GLN A 960 -16.39 32.45 1.38
N LYS A 961 -17.04 32.68 2.52
CA LYS A 961 -16.64 33.72 3.47
C LYS A 961 -15.22 33.47 4.00
N ILE A 962 -14.94 32.27 4.49
CA ILE A 962 -13.62 31.88 5.03
C ILE A 962 -12.53 32.05 3.98
N ARG A 963 -12.80 31.67 2.73
CA ARG A 963 -11.87 31.85 1.62
C ARG A 963 -11.59 33.32 1.31
N ASN A 964 -12.61 34.17 1.32
CA ASN A 964 -12.45 35.62 1.11
C ASN A 964 -11.66 36.26 2.26
N ASP A 965 -12.01 35.94 3.50
CA ASP A 965 -11.32 36.42 4.70
C ASP A 965 -9.85 35.98 4.69
N PHE A 966 -9.58 34.73 4.33
CA PHE A 966 -8.23 34.18 4.17
C PHE A 966 -7.42 34.94 3.10
N SER A 967 -8.00 35.15 1.93
CA SER A 967 -7.33 35.86 0.83
C SER A 967 -7.00 37.31 1.22
N ASN A 968 -7.95 38.01 1.86
CA ASN A 968 -7.74 39.37 2.36
C ASN A 968 -6.62 39.41 3.40
N LYS A 969 -6.60 38.45 4.34
CA LYS A 969 -5.54 38.35 5.35
C LYS A 969 -4.16 38.11 4.73
N ILE A 970 -4.06 37.25 3.71
CA ILE A 970 -2.79 37.02 2.99
C ILE A 970 -2.35 38.31 2.28
N HIS A 971 -3.26 39.03 1.60
CA HIS A 971 -2.95 40.31 0.99
C HIS A 971 -2.45 41.33 2.03
N ASP A 972 -3.12 41.45 3.17
CA ASP A 972 -2.69 42.35 4.26
C ASP A 972 -1.31 42.01 4.81
N LEU A 973 -0.99 40.72 4.94
CA LEU A 973 0.33 40.26 5.40
C LEU A 973 1.42 40.54 4.37
N VAL A 974 1.12 40.34 3.09
CA VAL A 974 2.05 40.54 1.97
C VAL A 974 2.28 42.02 1.69
N ASN A 975 1.24 42.86 1.74
CA ASN A 975 1.34 44.31 1.53
C ASN A 975 2.20 45.02 2.59
N LYS A 976 2.37 44.42 3.77
CA LYS A 976 3.28 44.90 4.82
C LYS A 976 4.76 44.61 4.52
N GLN A 977 5.06 43.76 3.53
CA GLN A 977 6.42 43.40 3.14
C GLN A 977 6.82 44.14 1.87
N HIS A 978 7.99 44.78 1.88
CA HIS A 978 8.51 45.46 0.71
C HIS A 978 8.78 44.45 -0.43
N ALA A 979 8.38 44.82 -1.66
CA ALA A 979 8.61 44.04 -2.88
C ALA A 979 8.08 42.59 -2.84
N THR A 980 6.99 42.36 -2.11
CA THR A 980 6.28 41.08 -2.10
C THR A 980 4.87 41.27 -2.67
N THR A 981 4.42 40.35 -3.53
CA THR A 981 3.08 40.38 -4.13
C THR A 981 2.40 39.02 -3.99
N ALA A 982 1.09 39.02 -3.79
CA ALA A 982 0.28 37.80 -3.78
C ALA A 982 -0.66 37.84 -4.99
N LYS A 983 -0.58 36.81 -5.83
CA LYS A 983 -1.48 36.61 -6.98
C LYS A 983 -2.43 35.49 -6.61
N LEU A 984 -3.58 35.88 -6.04
CA LEU A 984 -4.57 34.93 -5.54
C LEU A 984 -5.80 34.90 -6.44
N HIS A 985 -6.34 33.70 -6.60
CA HIS A 985 -7.62 33.43 -7.25
C HIS A 985 -8.37 32.42 -6.40
N ASN A 986 -9.56 32.76 -5.91
CA ASN A 986 -10.38 31.85 -5.09
C ASN A 986 -9.61 31.19 -3.92
N GLY A 987 -8.76 31.95 -3.21
CA GLY A 987 -8.01 31.48 -2.04
C GLY A 987 -6.79 30.60 -2.35
N VAL A 988 -6.45 30.41 -3.62
CA VAL A 988 -5.26 29.69 -4.07
C VAL A 988 -4.40 30.59 -4.95
N GLY A 989 -3.11 30.33 -5.06
CA GLY A 989 -2.24 31.16 -5.89
C GLY A 989 -0.76 31.07 -5.55
N VAL A 990 -0.02 32.12 -5.91
CA VAL A 990 1.41 32.23 -5.64
C VAL A 990 1.71 33.52 -4.90
N ILE A 991 2.63 33.43 -3.94
CA ILE A 991 3.24 34.61 -3.32
C ILE A 991 4.67 34.77 -3.84
N GLU A 992 5.01 35.95 -4.33
CA GLU A 992 6.29 36.26 -4.96
C GLU A 992 7.00 37.35 -4.15
N GLY A 993 8.24 37.12 -3.73
CA GLY A 993 9.06 38.07 -2.98
C GLY A 993 9.64 37.50 -1.69
N ASN A 994 10.13 38.38 -0.82
CA ASN A 994 10.75 38.01 0.44
C ASN A 994 9.70 37.88 1.54
N LEU A 995 9.40 36.63 1.92
CA LEU A 995 8.43 36.34 2.97
C LEU A 995 9.08 36.34 4.37
N PRO A 996 8.36 36.82 5.40
CA PRO A 996 8.77 36.61 6.78
C PRO A 996 8.83 35.11 7.09
N HIS A 997 9.75 34.72 7.97
CA HIS A 997 10.00 33.31 8.31
C HIS A 997 8.74 32.58 8.79
N SER A 998 7.82 33.28 9.46
CA SER A 998 6.54 32.73 9.93
C SER A 998 5.64 32.23 8.81
N LEU A 999 5.67 32.86 7.62
CA LEU A 999 4.87 32.49 6.46
C LEU A 999 5.64 31.57 5.50
N SER A 1000 6.94 31.78 5.32
CA SER A 1000 7.74 30.94 4.41
C SER A 1000 7.90 29.50 4.89
N ARG A 1001 7.84 29.24 6.21
CA ARG A 1001 7.93 27.88 6.76
C ARG A 1001 6.68 27.01 6.52
N ILE A 1002 5.52 27.62 6.28
CA ILE A 1002 4.23 26.92 6.09
C ILE A 1002 3.82 26.81 4.62
N LEU A 1003 4.75 27.12 3.69
CA LEU A 1003 4.55 27.12 2.25
C LEU A 1003 5.72 26.39 1.57
N THR A 1004 5.45 25.72 0.44
CA THR A 1004 6.52 25.13 -0.38
C THR A 1004 7.09 26.17 -1.36
N PRO A 1005 8.42 26.37 -1.41
CA PRO A 1005 9.04 27.23 -2.41
C PRO A 1005 8.98 26.58 -3.80
N LEU A 1006 8.64 27.38 -4.82
CA LEU A 1006 8.60 27.00 -6.23
C LEU A 1006 9.88 27.43 -7.00
N GLY A 1007 10.82 28.07 -6.31
CA GLY A 1007 12.03 28.67 -6.90
C GLY A 1007 11.87 30.17 -7.19
N SER A 1008 12.99 30.87 -7.39
CA SER A 1008 13.03 32.30 -7.73
C SER A 1008 12.19 33.23 -6.82
N GLY A 1009 12.12 32.91 -5.52
CA GLY A 1009 11.34 33.70 -4.54
C GLY A 1009 9.82 33.52 -4.64
N ARG A 1010 9.33 32.48 -5.32
CA ARG A 1010 7.90 32.14 -5.43
C ARG A 1010 7.52 31.05 -4.42
N TYR A 1011 6.34 31.16 -3.83
CA TYR A 1011 5.81 30.21 -2.84
C TYR A 1011 4.40 29.75 -3.20
N LYS A 1012 4.15 28.45 -3.08
CA LYS A 1012 2.89 27.78 -3.40
C LYS A 1012 1.84 28.05 -2.32
N LEU A 1013 0.66 28.56 -2.68
CA LEU A 1013 -0.50 28.70 -1.78
C LEU A 1013 -1.69 27.89 -2.29
N LEU A 1014 -1.97 26.77 -1.63
CA LEU A 1014 -3.02 25.82 -1.98
C LEU A 1014 -3.58 25.15 -0.71
N PRO A 1015 -4.30 25.90 0.16
CA PRO A 1015 -4.76 25.37 1.45
C PRO A 1015 -5.99 24.46 1.32
N SER A 1016 -6.18 23.57 2.29
CA SER A 1016 -7.46 22.89 2.53
C SER A 1016 -8.44 23.82 3.26
N TYR A 1017 -9.72 23.42 3.36
CA TYR A 1017 -10.72 24.20 4.07
C TYR A 1017 -10.36 24.38 5.56
N GLY A 1018 -10.02 23.30 6.25
CA GLY A 1018 -9.57 23.38 7.64
C GLY A 1018 -8.30 24.21 7.83
N ALA A 1019 -7.36 24.15 6.89
CA ALA A 1019 -6.13 24.95 6.97
C ALA A 1019 -6.42 26.46 6.89
N MET A 1020 -7.35 26.89 6.03
CA MET A 1020 -7.79 28.28 5.98
C MET A 1020 -8.41 28.74 7.31
N LYS A 1021 -9.28 27.93 7.92
CA LYS A 1021 -9.87 28.23 9.25
C LYS A 1021 -8.80 28.40 10.31
N LYS A 1022 -7.91 27.41 10.42
CA LYS A 1022 -6.81 27.41 11.40
C LYS A 1022 -5.89 28.61 11.22
N PHE A 1023 -5.64 29.04 10.00
CA PHE A 1023 -4.82 30.23 9.73
C PHE A 1023 -5.47 31.51 10.26
N LEU A 1024 -6.78 31.67 10.05
CA LEU A 1024 -7.56 32.83 10.46
C LEU A 1024 -7.75 32.94 11.98
N GLU A 1025 -7.71 31.82 12.70
CA GLU A 1025 -7.84 31.82 14.16
C GLU A 1025 -6.54 32.17 14.91
N ASN A 1026 -5.38 31.84 14.32
CA ASN A 1026 -4.08 31.98 14.99
C ASN A 1026 -3.37 33.33 14.76
N ASN A 1027 -3.87 34.19 13.87
CA ASN A 1027 -3.22 35.45 13.46
C ASN A 1027 -4.21 36.59 13.24
#